data_AF-A0A958FYP8-F1
#
_entry.id   AF-A0A958FYP8-F1
#
_cell.length_a   1.000
_cell.length_b   1.000
_cell.length_c   1.000
_cell.angle_alpha   90.00
_cell.angle_beta   90.00
_cell.angle_gamma   90.00
#
_symmetry.space_group_name_H-M   'P 1'
#
loop_
_entity.id
_entity.type
_entity.pdbx_description
1 polymer ?
#
loop_
_entity_poly.entity_id
_entity_poly.type
_entity_poly.pdbx_seq_one_letter_code
_entity_poly.pdbx_strand_id
1 'polypeptide(L)'
;MKSFILSIFGPKSGVGKTTFAANLALSLARTSKGKVMLLDMDAHDCGDLAILLGLPSALPLSELATKLHLMTPIEFNQAFTAYSDKVSLVPAFRHPDKLSGLSPDHVETYLGILENQFQYIIADCGSSIEPQNLPILEHSSMVLFCTTPEILALNRSVHSLNEFQSLAFPSDLVQIIVNQFDPKSPISETIIRQKLKKDCLALLPQEVEGMNQAVNKGTPIFQMDPRSTYSQVIDKLTSHLTSKNILKPIALDEAPLSKDGTLILKLGDKANASSEQVDQVSQDDLDRLEDVKRKIHNRLIEVMDFRRFSTEELSKQDQKTLEDLRSKTREAILNILDQMGGIKGRDERQQIVKEVLDEALALGPLEDLLSNPDISEILVNRRDQIFVEKSGRLTKTRLRFTTDKQLLGVIERIVAPIGRRIDEKTPMVDARLKDGSRVHAIIPPLAIDGPMLTIRKFSRTILSPDHLIKMGALTEDIADFLRACVQSRLNIIISGGTGTGKTTLLNVLSRFIPSQERILTVEDSAELQLSQDHVGRLEARPPNLQGEGAIPIRELVRNTLRMRPDRILVGECRGAEALDMLQAMNTGHDGSMTTIHANNARDCVSRLETLVMFAGMDLPSKAIREQIASAIQLIVQLSRLSDGTRKITGVTEVCGIEENQIILQDIFRFRERGLDSENKVIGSFQATGIVPLFADRFRRKGVQMPRILSGSKS
;
A
#
# COMPACT_ATOMS: atom_id res chain seq x y z
N MET A 1 -1.20 17.30 36.12
CA MET A 1 -1.86 16.31 37.02
C MET A 1 -1.87 14.99 36.27
N LYS A 2 -1.68 13.82 36.90
CA LYS A 2 -1.79 12.54 36.18
C LYS A 2 -3.28 12.21 36.01
N SER A 3 -3.76 12.12 34.78
CA SER A 3 -5.13 11.71 34.47
C SER A 3 -5.20 10.23 34.11
N PHE A 4 -6.36 9.62 34.31
CA PHE A 4 -6.64 8.21 34.04
C PHE A 4 -8.00 8.05 33.39
N ILE A 5 -8.05 7.31 32.28
CA ILE A 5 -9.30 7.01 31.57
C ILE A 5 -9.71 5.57 31.90
N LEU A 6 -10.91 5.39 32.45
CA LEU A 6 -11.52 4.11 32.74
C LEU A 6 -12.72 3.91 31.83
N SER A 7 -12.60 3.01 30.85
CA SER A 7 -13.73 2.67 29.98
C SER A 7 -14.56 1.57 30.60
N ILE A 8 -15.86 1.77 30.71
CA ILE A 8 -16.83 0.75 31.10
C ILE A 8 -17.42 0.18 29.82
N PHE A 9 -17.33 -1.12 29.64
CA PHE A 9 -17.85 -1.81 28.46
C PHE A 9 -18.55 -3.09 28.89
N GLY A 10 -19.52 -3.59 28.12
CA GLY A 10 -20.20 -4.84 28.46
C GLY A 10 -20.71 -5.62 27.24
N PRO A 11 -21.14 -6.87 27.41
CA PRO A 11 -21.56 -7.72 26.30
C PRO A 11 -22.98 -7.46 25.79
N LYS A 12 -23.79 -6.69 26.53
CA LYS A 12 -25.18 -6.32 26.22
C LYS A 12 -25.67 -5.22 27.17
N SER A 13 -26.76 -4.55 26.83
CA SER A 13 -27.54 -3.70 27.75
C SER A 13 -28.07 -4.51 28.94
N GLY A 14 -28.29 -3.84 30.07
CA GLY A 14 -28.84 -4.45 31.29
C GLY A 14 -27.85 -5.23 32.18
N VAL A 15 -26.56 -5.33 31.82
CA VAL A 15 -25.52 -5.89 32.72
C VAL A 15 -25.11 -4.93 33.85
N GLY A 16 -25.63 -3.70 33.84
CA GLY A 16 -25.39 -2.67 34.87
C GLY A 16 -24.14 -1.81 34.65
N LYS A 17 -23.74 -1.60 33.40
CA LYS A 17 -22.58 -0.74 33.01
C LYS A 17 -22.70 0.67 33.59
N THR A 18 -23.81 1.34 33.29
CA THR A 18 -24.12 2.71 33.69
C THR A 18 -24.24 2.85 35.20
N THR A 19 -24.89 1.88 35.84
CA THR A 19 -24.98 1.80 37.30
C THR A 19 -23.61 1.66 37.94
N PHE A 20 -22.76 0.77 37.40
CA PHE A 20 -21.40 0.60 37.88
C PHE A 20 -20.56 1.87 37.67
N ALA A 21 -20.64 2.50 36.51
CA ALA A 21 -19.93 3.75 36.18
C ALA A 21 -20.24 4.87 37.18
N ALA A 22 -21.53 5.12 37.45
CA ALA A 22 -21.95 6.15 38.40
C ALA A 22 -21.46 5.89 39.82
N ASN A 23 -21.60 4.66 40.33
CA ASN A 23 -21.15 4.32 41.69
C ASN A 23 -19.62 4.35 41.81
N LEU A 24 -18.89 3.88 40.79
CA LEU A 24 -17.43 3.97 40.73
C LEU A 24 -16.94 5.42 40.75
N ALA A 25 -17.62 6.33 40.03
CA ALA A 25 -17.30 7.75 40.01
C ALA A 25 -17.41 8.40 41.40
N LEU A 26 -18.50 8.12 42.11
CA LEU A 26 -18.71 8.66 43.46
C LEU A 26 -17.68 8.13 44.46
N SER A 27 -17.33 6.84 44.34
CA SER A 27 -16.29 6.23 45.15
C SER A 27 -14.91 6.83 44.88
N LEU A 28 -14.54 7.03 43.61
CA LEU A 28 -13.30 7.70 43.22
C LEU A 28 -13.25 9.15 43.70
N ALA A 29 -14.36 9.90 43.59
CA ALA A 29 -14.43 11.28 44.08
C ALA A 29 -14.30 11.38 45.62
N ARG A 30 -14.78 10.36 46.34
CA ARG A 30 -14.68 10.28 47.81
C ARG A 30 -13.27 9.91 48.26
N THR A 31 -12.63 8.95 47.61
CA THR A 31 -11.31 8.40 48.00
C THR A 31 -10.14 9.22 47.46
N SER A 32 -10.30 9.90 46.33
CA SER A 32 -9.26 10.71 45.70
C SER A 32 -9.42 12.21 45.95
N LYS A 33 -8.34 12.96 45.76
CA LYS A 33 -8.33 14.43 45.85
C LYS A 33 -8.71 15.11 44.53
N GLY A 34 -8.72 14.38 43.40
CA GLY A 34 -9.01 14.94 42.08
C GLY A 34 -10.50 14.92 41.71
N LYS A 35 -10.79 15.58 40.59
CA LYS A 35 -12.12 15.61 39.97
C LYS A 35 -12.33 14.40 39.08
N VAL A 36 -13.58 13.98 38.95
CA VAL A 36 -14.03 12.85 38.12
C VAL A 36 -14.98 13.37 37.05
N MET A 37 -14.70 13.05 35.78
CA MET A 37 -15.60 13.26 34.66
C MET A 37 -16.31 11.95 34.31
N LEU A 38 -17.62 11.99 34.17
CA LEU A 38 -18.42 10.91 33.59
C LEU A 38 -18.77 11.28 32.15
N LEU A 39 -18.40 10.40 31.21
CA LEU A 39 -18.75 10.50 29.80
C LEU A 39 -19.76 9.41 29.46
N ASP A 40 -20.97 9.80 29.08
CA ASP A 40 -21.97 8.86 28.58
C ASP A 40 -21.77 8.70 27.06
N MET A 41 -21.01 7.68 26.66
CA MET A 41 -20.65 7.36 25.29
C MET A 41 -21.45 6.15 24.75
N ASP A 42 -22.51 5.73 25.46
CA ASP A 42 -23.41 4.68 24.99
C ASP A 42 -24.38 5.30 24.00
N ALA A 43 -24.12 5.03 22.72
CA ALA A 43 -24.93 5.48 21.60
C ALA A 43 -26.35 4.89 21.61
N HIS A 44 -26.50 3.68 22.14
CA HIS A 44 -27.76 2.94 22.10
C HIS A 44 -28.64 3.23 23.32
N ASP A 45 -28.05 3.26 24.50
CA ASP A 45 -28.72 3.54 25.78
C ASP A 45 -28.44 4.99 26.26
N CYS A 46 -28.49 5.96 25.33
CA CYS A 46 -28.04 7.33 25.60
C CYS A 46 -28.91 8.07 26.64
N GLY A 47 -28.27 8.70 27.63
CA GLY A 47 -28.94 9.53 28.64
C GLY A 47 -29.27 8.79 29.93
N ASP A 48 -29.10 7.47 29.99
CA ASP A 48 -29.33 6.66 31.19
C ASP A 48 -28.49 7.15 32.38
N LEU A 49 -27.25 7.60 32.12
CA LEU A 49 -26.36 8.09 33.16
C LEU A 49 -26.86 9.40 33.79
N ALA A 50 -27.47 10.29 32.99
CA ALA A 50 -28.07 11.53 33.48
C ALA A 50 -29.32 11.24 34.34
N ILE A 51 -30.17 10.31 33.87
CA ILE A 51 -31.37 9.86 34.61
C ILE A 51 -30.98 9.24 35.95
N LEU A 52 -29.97 8.36 35.96
CA LEU A 52 -29.50 7.70 37.17
C LEU A 52 -28.94 8.68 38.22
N LEU A 53 -28.39 9.80 37.77
CA LEU A 53 -27.87 10.87 38.62
C LEU A 53 -28.92 11.96 38.93
N GLY A 54 -30.16 11.83 38.44
CA GLY A 54 -31.21 12.82 38.67
C GLY A 54 -30.90 14.20 38.06
N LEU A 55 -30.08 14.23 36.99
CA LEU A 55 -29.65 15.47 36.35
C LEU A 55 -30.55 15.85 35.17
N PRO A 56 -30.73 17.17 34.91
CA PRO A 56 -31.39 17.61 33.69
C PRO A 56 -30.57 17.25 32.44
N SER A 57 -31.23 17.16 31.28
CA SER A 57 -30.56 16.88 30.00
C SER A 57 -29.54 17.98 29.68
N ALA A 58 -28.26 17.61 29.62
CA ALA A 58 -27.16 18.50 29.25
C ALA A 58 -27.02 18.62 27.72
N LEU A 59 -26.24 19.60 27.27
CA LEU A 59 -25.89 19.72 25.85
C LEU A 59 -24.91 18.59 25.48
N PRO A 60 -25.24 17.73 24.49
CA PRO A 60 -24.40 16.58 24.19
C PRO A 60 -23.15 16.95 23.38
N LEU A 61 -22.08 16.15 23.48
CA LEU A 61 -20.83 16.35 22.73
C LEU A 61 -21.05 16.38 21.20
N SER A 62 -22.00 15.61 20.69
CA SER A 62 -22.40 15.62 19.28
C SER A 62 -22.98 16.97 18.81
N GLU A 63 -23.63 17.73 19.67
CA GLU A 63 -24.10 19.09 19.32
C GLU A 63 -22.96 20.11 19.39
N LEU A 64 -22.04 19.94 20.36
CA LEU A 64 -20.83 20.78 20.49
C LEU A 64 -19.87 20.61 19.30
N ALA A 65 -19.80 19.41 18.72
CA ALA A 65 -18.91 19.10 17.60
C ALA A 65 -19.07 20.08 16.43
N THR A 66 -20.31 20.46 16.11
CA THR A 66 -20.62 21.40 15.02
C THR A 66 -20.05 22.80 15.21
N LYS A 67 -19.77 23.20 16.46
CA LYS A 67 -19.27 24.53 16.83
C LYS A 67 -17.86 24.51 17.38
N LEU A 68 -17.16 23.37 17.32
CA LEU A 68 -15.86 23.20 17.97
C LEU A 68 -14.85 24.29 17.59
N HIS A 69 -14.79 24.62 16.30
CA HIS A 69 -13.93 25.67 15.72
C HIS A 69 -14.21 27.10 16.20
N LEU A 70 -15.34 27.32 16.87
CA LEU A 70 -15.76 28.62 17.41
C LEU A 70 -15.61 28.70 18.93
N MET A 71 -15.18 27.63 19.60
CA MET A 71 -15.17 27.54 21.06
C MET A 71 -13.76 27.58 21.60
N THR A 72 -13.58 28.31 22.69
CA THR A 72 -12.39 28.23 23.54
C THR A 72 -12.50 27.03 24.50
N PRO A 73 -11.38 26.53 25.08
CA PRO A 73 -11.43 25.51 26.12
C PRO A 73 -12.30 25.89 27.32
N ILE A 74 -12.39 27.17 27.65
CA ILE A 74 -13.21 27.68 28.76
C ILE A 74 -14.70 27.53 28.45
N GLU A 75 -15.13 27.90 27.24
CA GLU A 75 -16.53 27.76 26.80
C GLU A 75 -16.95 26.29 26.67
N PHE A 76 -16.03 25.41 26.25
CA PHE A 76 -16.28 23.97 26.26
C PHE A 76 -16.59 23.45 27.67
N ASN A 77 -15.86 23.91 28.69
CA ASN A 77 -16.09 23.49 30.07
C ASN A 77 -17.44 23.93 30.64
N GLN A 78 -18.00 25.03 30.13
CA GLN A 78 -19.32 25.51 30.55
C GLN A 78 -20.45 24.59 30.09
N ALA A 79 -20.18 23.68 29.14
CA ALA A 79 -21.17 22.71 28.67
C ALA A 79 -21.35 21.50 29.62
N PHE A 80 -20.50 21.35 30.64
CA PHE A 80 -20.55 20.22 31.57
C PHE A 80 -21.61 20.40 32.66
N THR A 81 -22.34 19.34 33.00
CA THR A 81 -23.29 19.36 34.12
C THR A 81 -22.60 18.87 35.39
N ALA A 82 -22.50 19.74 36.39
CA ALA A 82 -21.97 19.35 37.70
C ALA A 82 -23.01 18.54 38.49
N TYR A 83 -22.63 17.34 38.93
CA TYR A 83 -23.39 16.57 39.92
C TYR A 83 -23.00 16.96 41.35
N SER A 84 -21.70 17.21 41.58
CA SER A 84 -21.13 17.69 42.84
C SER A 84 -19.84 18.47 42.57
N ASP A 85 -19.20 19.02 43.61
CA ASP A 85 -17.93 19.76 43.50
C ASP A 85 -16.79 18.96 42.84
N LYS A 86 -16.89 17.63 42.85
CA LYS A 86 -15.88 16.72 42.31
C LYS A 86 -16.34 15.86 41.14
N VAL A 87 -17.63 15.82 40.83
CA VAL A 87 -18.17 14.93 39.79
C VAL A 87 -18.95 15.74 38.77
N SER A 88 -18.57 15.63 37.51
CA SER A 88 -19.24 16.24 36.37
C SER A 88 -19.64 15.17 35.37
N LEU A 89 -20.71 15.44 34.61
CA LEU A 89 -21.25 14.57 33.58
C LEU A 89 -21.32 15.32 32.25
N VAL A 90 -20.99 14.61 31.16
CA VAL A 90 -21.25 15.05 29.79
C VAL A 90 -21.83 13.90 28.96
N PRO A 91 -23.03 14.04 28.39
CA PRO A 91 -23.58 13.08 27.45
C PRO A 91 -22.97 13.25 26.06
N ALA A 92 -22.72 12.15 25.34
CA ALA A 92 -22.25 12.22 23.97
C ALA A 92 -23.39 12.43 22.96
N PHE A 93 -24.56 11.83 23.24
CA PHE A 93 -25.70 11.79 22.34
C PHE A 93 -27.00 12.17 23.04
N ARG A 94 -27.95 12.73 22.28
CA ARG A 94 -29.33 12.99 22.75
C ARG A 94 -30.31 11.89 22.33
N HIS A 95 -30.08 11.27 21.18
CA HIS A 95 -30.93 10.22 20.63
C HIS A 95 -30.08 9.17 19.90
N PRO A 96 -30.49 7.88 19.91
CA PRO A 96 -29.77 6.81 19.23
C PRO A 96 -29.63 7.02 17.72
N ASP A 97 -30.55 7.74 17.08
CA ASP A 97 -30.54 7.98 15.62
C ASP A 97 -29.51 9.04 15.17
N LYS A 98 -28.81 9.72 16.11
CA LYS A 98 -27.89 10.83 15.83
C LYS A 98 -26.41 10.48 16.02
N LEU A 99 -26.00 9.27 15.64
CA LEU A 99 -24.62 8.81 15.76
C LEU A 99 -23.63 9.58 14.87
N SER A 100 -24.10 10.16 13.77
CA SER A 100 -23.25 10.84 12.77
C SER A 100 -22.71 12.21 13.20
N GLY A 101 -23.12 12.74 14.36
CA GLY A 101 -22.71 14.07 14.83
C GLY A 101 -21.33 14.12 15.50
N LEU A 102 -20.69 12.98 15.75
CA LEU A 102 -19.45 12.90 16.53
C LEU A 102 -18.45 11.96 15.85
N SER A 103 -17.35 12.51 15.32
CA SER A 103 -16.26 11.71 14.73
C SER A 103 -15.18 11.34 15.76
N PRO A 104 -14.32 10.34 15.48
CA PRO A 104 -13.19 9.99 16.34
C PRO A 104 -12.29 11.19 16.67
N ASP A 105 -11.97 12.02 15.67
CA ASP A 105 -11.14 13.23 15.82
C ASP A 105 -11.74 14.25 16.82
N HIS A 106 -13.07 14.38 16.86
CA HIS A 106 -13.74 15.22 17.86
C HIS A 106 -13.50 14.67 19.27
N VAL A 107 -13.66 13.35 19.44
CA VAL A 107 -13.50 12.68 20.73
C VAL A 107 -12.06 12.79 21.23
N GLU A 108 -11.07 12.60 20.35
CA GLU A 108 -9.66 12.77 20.69
C GLU A 108 -9.36 14.20 21.15
N THR A 109 -9.91 15.20 20.46
CA THR A 109 -9.79 16.61 20.86
C THR A 109 -10.42 16.86 22.24
N TYR A 110 -11.61 16.29 22.50
CA TYR A 110 -12.28 16.42 23.80
C TYR A 110 -11.48 15.77 24.94
N LEU A 111 -10.92 14.58 24.72
CA LEU A 111 -10.10 13.90 25.72
C LEU A 111 -8.88 14.73 26.11
N GLY A 112 -8.19 15.37 25.15
CA GLY A 112 -7.05 16.25 25.43
C GLY A 112 -7.40 17.47 26.30
N ILE A 113 -8.64 17.97 26.22
CA ILE A 113 -9.13 19.04 27.10
C ILE A 113 -9.43 18.50 28.50
N LEU A 114 -10.13 17.36 28.57
CA LEU A 114 -10.58 16.75 29.82
C LEU A 114 -9.41 16.26 30.68
N GLU A 115 -8.35 15.74 30.05
CA GLU A 115 -7.16 15.21 30.75
C GLU A 115 -6.52 16.25 31.68
N ASN A 116 -6.51 17.51 31.25
CA ASN A 116 -5.90 18.61 31.99
C ASN A 116 -6.70 19.04 33.24
N GLN A 117 -7.97 18.66 33.33
CA GLN A 117 -8.89 19.16 34.35
C GLN A 117 -9.38 18.07 35.32
N PHE A 118 -9.47 16.83 34.84
CA PHE A 118 -10.02 15.71 35.59
C PHE A 118 -8.93 14.68 35.84
N GLN A 119 -8.81 14.24 37.10
CA GLN A 119 -7.88 13.17 37.45
C GLN A 119 -8.39 11.83 36.94
N TYR A 120 -9.71 11.63 36.91
CA TYR A 120 -10.34 10.42 36.42
C TYR A 120 -11.41 10.77 35.39
N ILE A 121 -11.40 10.08 34.26
CA ILE A 121 -12.42 10.15 33.23
C ILE A 121 -13.01 8.75 33.12
N ILE A 122 -14.29 8.60 33.43
CA ILE A 122 -15.01 7.33 33.36
C ILE A 122 -15.95 7.41 32.17
N ALA A 123 -15.70 6.60 31.15
CA ALA A 123 -16.52 6.57 29.95
C ALA A 123 -17.40 5.32 29.93
N ASP A 124 -18.72 5.48 29.87
CA ASP A 124 -19.64 4.38 29.59
C ASP A 124 -19.68 4.16 28.08
N CYS A 125 -18.94 3.15 27.59
CA CYS A 125 -18.69 2.90 26.18
C CYS A 125 -19.68 1.90 25.55
N GLY A 126 -20.77 1.56 26.23
CA GLY A 126 -21.79 0.71 25.63
C GLY A 126 -21.42 -0.77 25.53
N SER A 127 -22.01 -1.42 24.53
CA SER A 127 -21.81 -2.86 24.25
C SER A 127 -21.28 -3.19 22.86
N SER A 128 -21.03 -2.16 22.06
CA SER A 128 -20.53 -2.19 20.68
C SER A 128 -19.30 -1.29 20.58
N ILE A 129 -18.26 -1.75 19.88
CA ILE A 129 -17.08 -0.91 19.61
C ILE A 129 -17.39 -0.03 18.40
N GLU A 130 -17.93 1.14 18.66
CA GLU A 130 -18.26 2.14 17.62
C GLU A 130 -17.03 3.01 17.30
N PRO A 131 -16.94 3.60 16.08
CA PRO A 131 -15.79 4.40 15.68
C PRO A 131 -15.43 5.51 16.67
N GLN A 132 -16.42 6.20 17.23
CA GLN A 132 -16.24 7.27 18.20
C GLN A 132 -15.78 6.78 19.59
N ASN A 133 -15.93 5.48 19.89
CA ASN A 133 -15.46 4.89 21.15
C ASN A 133 -13.98 4.50 21.05
N LEU A 134 -13.45 4.31 19.83
CA LEU A 134 -12.07 3.88 19.61
C LEU A 134 -11.03 4.78 20.28
N PRO A 135 -11.07 6.13 20.16
CA PRO A 135 -10.08 6.98 20.83
C PRO A 135 -10.10 6.80 22.36
N ILE A 136 -11.29 6.65 22.95
CA ILE A 136 -11.43 6.44 24.39
C ILE A 136 -10.83 5.10 24.82
N LEU A 137 -11.11 4.03 24.06
CA LEU A 137 -10.58 2.70 24.33
C LEU A 137 -9.06 2.64 24.12
N GLU A 138 -8.52 3.31 23.09
CA GLU A 138 -7.08 3.40 22.81
C GLU A 138 -6.33 4.13 23.91
N HIS A 139 -6.93 5.19 24.45
CA HIS A 139 -6.38 5.98 25.54
C HIS A 139 -6.91 5.55 26.91
N SER A 140 -7.47 4.35 27.05
CA SER A 140 -7.89 3.83 28.35
C SER A 140 -6.70 3.35 29.17
N SER A 141 -6.62 3.82 30.42
CA SER A 141 -5.73 3.22 31.42
C SER A 141 -6.14 1.78 31.74
N MET A 142 -7.45 1.50 31.66
CA MET A 142 -8.05 0.18 31.87
C MET A 142 -9.47 0.16 31.27
N VAL A 143 -9.85 -0.95 30.66
CA VAL A 143 -11.24 -1.22 30.25
C VAL A 143 -11.86 -2.16 31.27
N LEU A 144 -12.85 -1.69 32.03
CA LEU A 144 -13.61 -2.46 33.00
C LEU A 144 -14.80 -3.11 32.29
N PHE A 145 -14.64 -4.38 31.94
CA PHE A 145 -15.63 -5.16 31.20
C PHE A 145 -16.68 -5.75 32.15
N CYS A 146 -17.84 -5.13 32.21
CA CYS A 146 -18.96 -5.50 33.07
C CYS A 146 -19.82 -6.59 32.43
N THR A 147 -19.95 -7.75 33.07
CA THR A 147 -20.85 -8.85 32.66
C THR A 147 -21.64 -9.37 33.85
N THR A 148 -22.65 -10.22 33.63
CA THR A 148 -23.40 -10.93 34.66
C THR A 148 -23.10 -12.43 34.65
N PRO A 149 -23.34 -13.16 35.77
CA PRO A 149 -23.17 -14.62 35.86
C PRO A 149 -24.33 -15.36 35.15
N GLU A 150 -24.55 -15.05 33.88
CA GLU A 150 -25.56 -15.67 33.01
C GLU A 150 -24.89 -16.30 31.79
N ILE A 151 -25.28 -17.51 31.38
CA ILE A 151 -24.64 -18.22 30.25
C ILE A 151 -24.63 -17.38 28.97
N LEU A 152 -25.75 -16.71 28.66
CA LEU A 152 -25.89 -15.87 27.47
C LEU A 152 -25.02 -14.62 27.54
N ALA A 153 -24.92 -13.97 28.70
CA ALA A 153 -24.05 -12.82 28.91
C ALA A 153 -22.57 -13.22 28.78
N LEU A 154 -22.20 -14.36 29.34
CA LEU A 154 -20.84 -14.90 29.24
C LEU A 154 -20.49 -15.33 27.81
N ASN A 155 -21.41 -15.90 27.04
CA ASN A 155 -21.18 -16.21 25.63
C ASN A 155 -20.91 -14.94 24.82
N ARG A 156 -21.74 -13.90 24.99
CA ARG A 156 -21.53 -12.60 24.35
C ARG A 156 -20.21 -11.95 24.80
N SER A 157 -19.84 -12.11 26.07
CA SER A 157 -18.56 -11.61 26.59
C SER A 157 -17.37 -12.22 25.86
N VAL A 158 -17.38 -13.52 25.56
CA VAL A 158 -16.34 -14.15 24.75
C VAL A 158 -16.25 -13.51 23.37
N HIS A 159 -17.39 -13.22 22.72
CA HIS A 159 -17.40 -12.56 21.41
C HIS A 159 -16.81 -11.14 21.48
N SER A 160 -17.22 -10.32 22.45
CA SER A 160 -16.67 -8.97 22.61
C SER A 160 -15.17 -8.99 22.93
N LEU A 161 -14.70 -9.91 23.79
CA LEU A 161 -13.26 -10.06 24.08
C LEU A 161 -12.46 -10.44 22.83
N ASN A 162 -13.00 -11.32 21.99
CA ASN A 162 -12.37 -11.65 20.70
C ASN A 162 -12.35 -10.46 19.73
N GLU A 163 -13.36 -9.59 19.79
CA GLU A 163 -13.41 -8.35 19.00
C GLU A 163 -12.31 -7.36 19.44
N PHE A 164 -12.12 -7.16 20.75
CA PHE A 164 -10.98 -6.39 21.26
C PHE A 164 -9.65 -6.94 20.73
N GLN A 165 -9.48 -8.26 20.76
CA GLN A 165 -8.26 -8.90 20.28
C GLN A 165 -8.06 -8.73 18.77
N SER A 166 -9.12 -8.90 17.96
CA SER A 166 -9.04 -8.76 16.49
C SER A 166 -8.68 -7.35 16.04
N LEU A 167 -9.12 -6.35 16.81
CA LEU A 167 -8.77 -4.94 16.69
C LEU A 167 -7.37 -4.60 17.25
N ALA A 168 -6.64 -5.61 17.72
CA ALA A 168 -5.29 -5.55 18.27
C ALA A 168 -5.15 -4.81 19.61
N PHE A 169 -6.21 -4.67 20.40
CA PHE A 169 -6.11 -4.17 21.77
C PHE A 169 -5.31 -5.17 22.64
N PRO A 170 -4.45 -4.67 23.55
CA PRO A 170 -3.74 -5.54 24.49
C PRO A 170 -4.70 -6.33 25.38
N SER A 171 -4.45 -7.63 25.56
CA SER A 171 -5.33 -8.44 26.40
C SER A 171 -5.33 -7.98 27.86
N ASP A 172 -4.24 -7.42 28.39
CA ASP A 172 -4.15 -6.91 29.77
C ASP A 172 -4.92 -5.60 29.99
N LEU A 173 -5.29 -4.88 28.91
CA LEU A 173 -6.08 -3.65 28.99
C LEU A 173 -7.47 -3.89 29.58
N VAL A 174 -8.09 -5.01 29.22
CA VAL A 174 -9.46 -5.35 29.62
C VAL A 174 -9.45 -6.10 30.96
N GLN A 175 -10.30 -5.75 31.92
CA GLN A 175 -10.40 -6.39 33.23
C GLN A 175 -11.86 -6.74 33.52
N ILE A 176 -12.13 -7.96 34.00
CA ILE A 176 -13.50 -8.47 34.12
C ILE A 176 -14.14 -8.00 35.43
N ILE A 177 -15.31 -7.39 35.34
CA ILE A 177 -16.21 -7.07 36.47
C ILE A 177 -17.45 -7.94 36.32
N VAL A 178 -17.73 -8.77 37.32
CA VAL A 178 -18.95 -9.59 37.35
C VAL A 178 -19.97 -8.91 38.23
N ASN A 179 -21.00 -8.34 37.63
CA ASN A 179 -22.11 -7.70 38.32
C ASN A 179 -23.24 -8.70 38.63
N GLN A 180 -24.09 -8.37 39.61
CA GLN A 180 -25.20 -9.23 40.06
C GLN A 180 -24.74 -10.63 40.49
N PHE A 181 -23.56 -10.72 41.11
CA PHE A 181 -23.03 -11.98 41.59
C PHE A 181 -23.74 -12.44 42.86
N ASP A 182 -24.31 -13.64 42.81
CA ASP A 182 -24.79 -14.37 43.97
C ASP A 182 -23.90 -15.60 44.19
N PRO A 183 -23.23 -15.75 45.34
CA PRO A 183 -22.45 -16.95 45.66
C PRO A 183 -23.26 -18.26 45.58
N LYS A 184 -24.59 -18.20 45.67
CA LYS A 184 -25.50 -19.34 45.53
C LYS A 184 -25.87 -19.65 44.07
N SER A 185 -25.48 -18.79 43.12
CA SER A 185 -25.72 -19.01 41.69
C SER A 185 -25.02 -20.29 41.20
N PRO A 186 -25.64 -21.06 40.29
CA PRO A 186 -24.99 -22.22 39.68
C PRO A 186 -23.75 -21.84 38.85
N ILE A 187 -23.60 -20.56 38.48
CA ILE A 187 -22.44 -20.06 37.75
C ILE A 187 -21.45 -19.45 38.74
N SER A 188 -20.50 -20.27 39.18
CA SER A 188 -19.44 -19.85 40.09
C SER A 188 -18.37 -19.00 39.41
N GLU A 189 -17.58 -18.27 40.19
CA GLU A 189 -16.42 -17.52 39.69
C GLU A 189 -15.46 -18.40 38.88
N THR A 190 -15.23 -19.65 39.32
CA THR A 190 -14.37 -20.60 38.59
C THR A 190 -14.88 -20.88 37.18
N ILE A 191 -16.19 -21.06 37.01
CA ILE A 191 -16.81 -21.29 35.70
C ILE A 191 -16.66 -20.04 34.82
N ILE A 192 -16.83 -18.84 35.40
CA ILE A 192 -16.66 -17.58 34.69
C ILE A 192 -15.21 -17.42 34.21
N ARG A 193 -14.23 -17.64 35.09
CA ARG A 193 -12.80 -17.55 34.77
C ARG A 193 -12.40 -18.54 33.67
N GLN A 194 -12.88 -19.77 33.75
CA GLN A 194 -12.63 -20.79 32.72
C GLN A 194 -13.23 -20.40 31.37
N LYS A 195 -14.46 -19.89 31.36
CA LYS A 195 -15.17 -19.54 30.13
C LYS A 195 -14.60 -18.30 29.45
N LEU A 196 -14.26 -17.27 30.21
CA LEU A 196 -13.68 -16.03 29.70
C LEU A 196 -12.15 -16.11 29.53
N LYS A 197 -11.52 -17.19 30.02
CA LYS A 197 -10.06 -17.40 30.06
C LYS A 197 -9.34 -16.22 30.73
N LYS A 198 -9.95 -15.66 31.77
CA LYS A 198 -9.49 -14.42 32.40
C LYS A 198 -9.95 -14.31 33.84
N ASP A 199 -9.12 -13.71 34.68
CA ASP A 199 -9.45 -13.47 36.07
C ASP A 199 -10.48 -12.35 36.24
N CYS A 200 -11.29 -12.47 37.29
CA CYS A 200 -12.28 -11.46 37.67
C CYS A 200 -11.61 -10.45 38.62
N LEU A 201 -11.62 -9.18 38.23
CA LEU A 201 -11.09 -8.08 39.04
C LEU A 201 -12.00 -7.79 40.24
N ALA A 202 -13.33 -7.88 40.06
CA ALA A 202 -14.30 -7.76 41.14
C ALA A 202 -15.59 -8.55 40.86
N LEU A 203 -16.22 -9.01 41.94
CA LEU A 203 -17.55 -9.62 41.95
C LEU A 203 -18.49 -8.69 42.74
N LEU A 204 -19.40 -8.00 42.05
CA LEU A 204 -20.35 -7.09 42.67
C LEU A 204 -21.62 -7.86 43.07
N PRO A 205 -22.09 -7.75 44.32
CA PRO A 205 -23.21 -8.53 44.81
C PRO A 205 -24.52 -8.14 44.14
N GLN A 206 -25.46 -9.08 44.05
CA GLN A 206 -26.83 -8.78 43.63
C GLN A 206 -27.61 -8.08 44.75
N GLU A 207 -27.95 -6.79 44.56
CA GLU A 207 -28.78 -6.02 45.49
C GLU A 207 -29.99 -5.43 44.75
N VAL A 208 -31.15 -6.12 44.80
CA VAL A 208 -32.33 -5.73 44.01
C VAL A 208 -33.05 -4.52 44.61
N GLU A 209 -33.36 -4.55 45.91
CA GLU A 209 -34.18 -3.51 46.55
C GLU A 209 -33.46 -2.16 46.62
N GLY A 210 -32.21 -2.15 47.10
CA GLY A 210 -31.39 -0.94 47.18
C GLY A 210 -31.14 -0.29 45.82
N MET A 211 -30.90 -1.09 44.77
CA MET A 211 -30.70 -0.57 43.42
C MET A 211 -31.97 0.04 42.83
N ASN A 212 -33.12 -0.63 42.99
CA ASN A 212 -34.40 -0.08 42.52
C ASN A 212 -34.74 1.24 43.21
N GLN A 213 -34.50 1.34 44.52
CA GLN A 213 -34.71 2.59 45.25
C GLN A 213 -33.74 3.69 44.79
N ALA A 214 -32.47 3.36 44.53
CA ALA A 214 -31.46 4.29 44.04
C ALA A 214 -31.84 4.88 42.66
N VAL A 215 -32.22 4.00 41.72
CA VAL A 215 -32.64 4.41 40.36
C VAL A 215 -33.89 5.30 40.42
N ASN A 216 -34.92 4.90 41.16
CA ASN A 216 -36.17 5.66 41.26
C ASN A 216 -36.00 7.04 41.91
N LYS A 217 -34.98 7.21 42.77
CA LYS A 217 -34.64 8.49 43.38
C LYS A 217 -33.65 9.32 42.55
N GLY A 218 -33.11 8.78 41.45
CA GLY A 218 -32.04 9.42 40.69
C GLY A 218 -30.79 9.67 41.55
N THR A 219 -30.49 8.76 42.48
CA THR A 219 -29.33 8.89 43.39
C THR A 219 -28.64 7.54 43.49
N PRO A 220 -27.37 7.39 43.04
CA PRO A 220 -26.69 6.10 43.07
C PRO A 220 -26.60 5.50 44.47
N ILE A 221 -26.65 4.16 44.56
CA ILE A 221 -26.67 3.42 45.83
C ILE A 221 -25.47 3.75 46.72
N PHE A 222 -24.30 4.04 46.14
CA PHE A 222 -23.12 4.42 46.90
C PHE A 222 -23.30 5.67 47.76
N GLN A 223 -24.14 6.61 47.30
CA GLN A 223 -24.51 7.80 48.06
C GLN A 223 -25.71 7.56 48.98
N MET A 224 -26.69 6.76 48.54
CA MET A 224 -27.91 6.50 49.31
C MET A 224 -27.66 5.57 50.51
N ASP A 225 -26.89 4.51 50.31
CA ASP A 225 -26.45 3.56 51.34
C ASP A 225 -24.96 3.20 51.16
N PRO A 226 -24.05 4.02 51.72
CA PRO A 226 -22.61 3.76 51.67
C PRO A 226 -22.18 2.49 52.40
N ARG A 227 -23.05 1.89 53.23
CA ARG A 227 -22.75 0.68 54.01
C ARG A 227 -23.27 -0.58 53.35
N SER A 228 -24.02 -0.47 52.25
CA SER A 228 -24.49 -1.63 51.48
C SER A 228 -23.33 -2.51 51.05
N THR A 229 -23.59 -3.80 50.83
CA THR A 229 -22.54 -4.74 50.41
C THR A 229 -21.97 -4.33 49.07
N TYR A 230 -22.83 -3.85 48.16
CA TYR A 230 -22.41 -3.29 46.88
C TYR A 230 -21.46 -2.10 47.05
N SER A 231 -21.84 -1.11 47.85
CA SER A 231 -21.03 0.09 48.11
C SER A 231 -19.65 -0.26 48.69
N GLN A 232 -19.59 -1.20 49.63
CA GLN A 232 -18.32 -1.68 50.21
C GLN A 232 -17.42 -2.38 49.20
N VAL A 233 -17.97 -3.13 48.24
CA VAL A 233 -17.18 -3.77 47.19
C VAL A 233 -16.64 -2.72 46.20
N ILE A 234 -17.46 -1.73 45.83
CA ILE A 234 -17.01 -0.60 45.00
C ILE A 234 -15.87 0.17 45.67
N ASP A 235 -15.94 0.40 46.98
CA ASP A 235 -14.86 1.03 47.76
C ASP A 235 -13.56 0.23 47.74
N LYS A 236 -13.65 -1.09 47.94
CA LYS A 236 -12.50 -1.98 47.88
C LYS A 236 -11.87 -1.97 46.50
N LEU A 237 -12.68 -2.06 45.44
CA LEU A 237 -12.22 -1.96 44.05
C LEU A 237 -11.53 -0.61 43.81
N THR A 238 -12.12 0.49 44.26
CA THR A 238 -11.56 1.82 44.09
C THR A 238 -10.22 1.98 44.82
N SER A 239 -10.13 1.46 46.04
CA SER A 239 -8.88 1.45 46.82
C SER A 239 -7.80 0.62 46.13
N HIS A 240 -8.19 -0.48 45.49
CA HIS A 240 -7.29 -1.29 44.67
C HIS A 240 -6.82 -0.50 43.44
N LEU A 241 -7.73 0.05 42.63
CA LEU A 241 -7.41 0.81 41.41
C LEU A 241 -6.51 2.02 41.68
N THR A 242 -6.72 2.70 42.82
CA THR A 242 -5.94 3.88 43.23
C THR A 242 -4.61 3.53 43.90
N SER A 243 -4.35 2.24 44.17
CA SER A 243 -3.05 1.80 44.69
C SER A 243 -1.94 2.03 43.67
N LYS A 244 -0.73 2.29 44.17
CA LYS A 244 0.42 2.63 43.31
C LYS A 244 0.67 1.49 42.31
N ASN A 245 0.76 1.84 41.02
CA ASN A 245 1.12 0.99 39.87
C ASN A 245 -0.01 0.23 39.15
N ILE A 246 -1.27 0.31 39.59
CA ILE A 246 -2.37 -0.37 38.87
C ILE A 246 -2.80 0.42 37.64
N LEU A 247 -3.18 1.68 37.83
CA LEU A 247 -3.52 2.57 36.73
C LEU A 247 -2.26 3.24 36.17
N LYS A 248 -2.12 3.16 34.86
CA LYS A 248 -1.03 3.84 34.13
C LYS A 248 -1.58 5.14 33.55
N PRO A 249 -0.97 6.30 33.85
CA PRO A 249 -1.39 7.55 33.25
C PRO A 249 -1.11 7.48 31.76
N ILE A 250 -1.96 8.13 30.98
CA ILE A 250 -1.77 8.31 29.55
C ILE A 250 -1.46 9.79 29.35
N ALA A 251 -0.61 10.10 28.37
CA ALA A 251 -0.34 11.46 27.95
C ALA A 251 -0.98 11.61 26.57
N LEU A 252 -2.07 12.36 26.49
CA LEU A 252 -2.60 12.83 25.22
C LEU A 252 -1.85 14.08 24.80
N ASP A 253 -1.73 14.27 23.50
CA ASP A 253 -1.30 15.54 22.94
C ASP A 253 -2.32 16.63 23.31
N GLU A 254 -1.84 17.83 23.63
CA GLU A 254 -2.72 18.97 23.91
C GLU A 254 -3.69 19.20 22.74
N ALA A 255 -4.92 19.60 23.09
CA ALA A 255 -5.93 19.96 22.10
C ALA A 255 -5.41 21.15 21.28
N PRO A 256 -5.41 21.06 19.94
CA PRO A 256 -4.77 22.08 19.12
C PRO A 256 -5.61 23.36 19.17
N LEU A 257 -4.94 24.49 19.30
CA LEU A 257 -5.56 25.80 19.36
C LEU A 257 -5.21 26.62 18.13
N SER A 258 -6.17 27.40 17.65
CA SER A 258 -5.95 28.44 16.65
C SER A 258 -5.11 29.59 17.22
N LYS A 259 -4.66 30.49 16.33
CA LYS A 259 -3.92 31.70 16.75
C LYS A 259 -4.73 32.62 17.68
N ASP A 260 -6.05 32.57 17.57
CA ASP A 260 -7.01 33.30 18.40
C ASP A 260 -7.50 32.52 19.64
N GLY A 261 -7.01 31.28 19.85
CA GLY A 261 -7.27 30.49 21.05
C GLY A 261 -8.54 29.64 21.03
N THR A 262 -9.15 29.43 19.86
CA THR A 262 -10.28 28.49 19.67
C THR A 262 -9.78 27.08 19.33
N LEU A 263 -10.63 26.08 19.58
CA LEU A 263 -10.29 24.66 19.39
C LEU A 263 -10.23 24.29 17.91
N ILE A 264 -9.20 23.55 17.49
CA ILE A 264 -9.07 23.01 16.14
C ILE A 264 -9.34 21.50 16.16
N LEU A 265 -9.96 20.97 15.10
CA LEU A 265 -10.03 19.53 14.88
C LEU A 265 -8.67 19.00 14.42
N LYS A 266 -8.14 18.02 15.13
CA LYS A 266 -7.07 17.17 14.60
C LYS A 266 -7.65 16.32 13.47
N LEU A 267 -7.66 16.83 12.25
CA LEU A 267 -7.96 16.01 11.09
C LEU A 267 -6.88 14.93 11.00
N GLY A 268 -7.31 13.67 11.04
CA GLY A 268 -6.44 12.49 11.01
C GLY A 268 -5.67 12.31 9.70
N ASP A 269 -4.82 13.27 9.33
CA ASP A 269 -3.87 13.15 8.22
C ASP A 269 -2.63 12.35 8.66
N LYS A 270 -2.82 11.08 9.03
CA LYS A 270 -1.71 10.10 9.01
C LYS A 270 -1.40 9.63 7.57
N ALA A 271 -2.23 9.97 6.58
CA ALA A 271 -2.06 9.58 5.18
C ALA A 271 -1.28 10.61 4.31
N ASN A 272 -1.12 11.86 4.77
CA ASN A 272 -0.43 12.93 4.03
C ASN A 272 0.78 13.54 4.75
N ALA A 273 1.35 12.86 5.74
CA ALA A 273 2.73 13.10 6.15
C ALA A 273 3.73 12.56 5.09
N SER A 274 3.53 12.93 3.83
CA SER A 274 4.51 12.82 2.77
C SER A 274 5.10 14.21 2.54
N SER A 275 6.25 14.47 3.15
CA SER A 275 7.50 14.79 2.44
C SER A 275 8.46 15.79 3.11
N GLU A 276 8.10 16.58 4.12
CA GLU A 276 9.08 17.59 4.62
C GLU A 276 9.25 17.76 6.14
N GLN A 277 8.50 17.06 7.01
CA GLN A 277 8.76 17.06 8.46
C GLN A 277 8.53 15.66 9.05
N VAL A 278 9.55 14.81 8.99
CA VAL A 278 9.60 13.58 9.81
C VAL A 278 10.70 13.79 10.82
N ASP A 279 10.29 14.12 12.04
CA ASP A 279 11.15 14.09 13.21
C ASP A 279 11.85 12.74 13.34
N GLN A 280 13.08 12.80 13.82
CA GLN A 280 14.04 11.72 13.94
C GLN A 280 13.47 10.55 14.77
N VAL A 281 12.89 9.54 14.11
CA VAL A 281 12.72 8.22 14.74
C VAL A 281 14.12 7.71 15.06
N SER A 282 14.41 7.52 16.34
CA SER A 282 15.74 7.11 16.78
C SER A 282 16.07 5.74 16.19
N GLN A 283 17.33 5.53 15.81
CA GLN A 283 17.78 4.25 15.25
C GLN A 283 17.55 3.10 16.24
N ASP A 284 17.60 3.40 17.54
CA ASP A 284 17.32 2.47 18.64
C ASP A 284 15.86 1.98 18.64
N ASP A 285 14.88 2.83 18.28
CA ASP A 285 13.46 2.44 18.22
C ASP A 285 13.19 1.50 17.03
N LEU A 286 13.83 1.74 15.90
CA LEU A 286 13.78 0.85 14.73
C LEU A 286 14.38 -0.52 15.06
N ASP A 287 15.54 -0.55 15.71
CA ASP A 287 16.21 -1.78 16.11
C ASP A 287 15.38 -2.56 17.15
N ARG A 288 14.72 -1.86 18.09
CA ARG A 288 13.78 -2.47 19.04
C ARG A 288 12.59 -3.13 18.34
N LEU A 289 11.98 -2.46 17.37
CA LEU A 289 10.86 -2.99 16.60
C LEU A 289 11.26 -4.21 15.76
N GLU A 290 12.43 -4.17 15.12
CA GLU A 290 13.00 -5.31 14.39
C GLU A 290 13.23 -6.51 15.30
N ASP A 291 13.77 -6.29 16.50
CA ASP A 291 13.99 -7.33 17.49
C ASP A 291 12.68 -8.00 17.94
N VAL A 292 11.60 -7.21 18.10
CA VAL A 292 10.27 -7.75 18.40
C VAL A 292 9.76 -8.60 17.24
N LYS A 293 9.81 -8.10 16.00
CA LYS A 293 9.38 -8.86 14.81
C LYS A 293 10.12 -10.18 14.67
N ARG A 294 11.44 -10.18 14.89
CA ARG A 294 12.28 -11.39 14.88
C ARG A 294 11.80 -12.41 15.92
N LYS A 295 11.52 -11.98 17.14
CA LYS A 295 11.01 -12.85 18.21
C LYS A 295 9.63 -13.42 17.89
N ILE A 296 8.73 -12.60 17.35
CA ILE A 296 7.40 -13.05 16.91
C ILE A 296 7.55 -14.10 15.82
N HIS A 297 8.37 -13.83 14.80
CA HIS A 297 8.56 -14.75 13.68
C HIS A 297 9.11 -16.11 14.12
N ASN A 298 10.12 -16.13 15.02
CA ASN A 298 10.67 -17.37 15.56
C ASN A 298 9.60 -18.19 16.31
N ARG A 299 8.79 -17.56 17.16
CA ARG A 299 7.67 -18.24 17.85
C ARG A 299 6.57 -18.65 16.88
N LEU A 300 6.30 -17.87 15.85
CA LEU A 300 5.30 -18.21 14.85
C LEU A 300 5.67 -19.51 14.13
N ILE A 301 6.96 -19.73 13.84
CA ILE A 301 7.47 -20.99 13.27
C ILE A 301 7.29 -22.19 14.23
N GLU A 302 7.41 -21.97 15.54
CA GLU A 302 7.20 -23.02 16.55
C GLU A 302 5.73 -23.40 16.72
N VAL A 303 4.84 -22.40 16.66
CA VAL A 303 3.40 -22.55 16.89
C VAL A 303 2.67 -23.01 15.62
N MET A 304 3.14 -22.56 14.46
CA MET A 304 2.56 -22.88 13.16
C MET A 304 3.50 -23.83 12.42
N ASP A 305 3.02 -25.04 12.13
CA ASP A 305 3.76 -26.01 11.32
C ASP A 305 3.69 -25.59 9.82
N PHE A 306 4.31 -24.46 9.47
CA PHE A 306 4.29 -23.90 8.11
C PHE A 306 4.86 -24.86 7.06
N ARG A 307 5.63 -25.87 7.49
CA ARG A 307 6.16 -26.93 6.61
C ARG A 307 5.09 -27.90 6.12
N ARG A 308 3.92 -27.98 6.78
CA ARG A 308 2.81 -28.85 6.37
C ARG A 308 1.91 -28.26 5.29
N PHE A 309 1.95 -26.95 5.08
CA PHE A 309 1.29 -26.31 3.95
C PHE A 309 2.20 -26.48 2.75
N SER A 310 2.12 -27.65 2.12
CA SER A 310 2.83 -27.91 0.88
C SER A 310 2.47 -26.81 -0.13
N THR A 311 3.46 -26.41 -0.92
CA THR A 311 3.31 -25.56 -2.11
C THR A 311 2.23 -26.08 -3.08
N GLU A 312 1.79 -27.34 -2.91
CA GLU A 312 0.69 -27.98 -3.63
C GLU A 312 -0.72 -27.59 -3.12
N GLU A 313 -0.91 -27.21 -1.85
CA GLU A 313 -2.20 -26.70 -1.35
C GLU A 313 -2.37 -25.20 -1.64
N LEU A 314 -1.28 -24.42 -1.57
CA LEU A 314 -1.27 -23.00 -1.96
C LEU A 314 -1.45 -22.76 -3.47
N SER A 315 -1.25 -23.80 -4.29
CA SER A 315 -1.48 -23.75 -5.74
C SER A 315 -2.92 -24.08 -6.15
N LYS A 316 -3.73 -24.68 -5.26
CA LYS A 316 -5.17 -24.85 -5.46
C LYS A 316 -5.89 -23.62 -4.93
N GLN A 317 -6.40 -22.80 -5.84
CA GLN A 317 -6.93 -21.46 -5.64
C GLN A 317 -8.27 -21.40 -4.86
N ASP A 318 -8.34 -21.94 -3.65
CA ASP A 318 -9.48 -21.69 -2.77
C ASP A 318 -9.20 -20.42 -1.96
N GLN A 319 -9.77 -19.28 -2.40
CA GLN A 319 -9.67 -17.98 -1.70
C GLN A 319 -10.05 -18.11 -0.21
N LYS A 320 -11.02 -18.98 0.09
CA LYS A 320 -11.46 -19.29 1.44
C LYS A 320 -10.37 -19.90 2.32
N THR A 321 -9.55 -20.80 1.77
CA THR A 321 -8.45 -21.46 2.51
C THR A 321 -7.35 -20.47 2.86
N LEU A 322 -7.06 -19.51 1.97
CA LEU A 322 -6.09 -18.44 2.22
C LEU A 322 -6.59 -17.44 3.26
N GLU A 323 -7.87 -17.08 3.22
CA GLU A 323 -8.49 -16.23 4.25
C GLU A 323 -8.48 -16.90 5.62
N ASP A 324 -8.82 -18.20 5.69
CA ASP A 324 -8.77 -18.98 6.93
C ASP A 324 -7.34 -19.06 7.49
N LEU A 325 -6.33 -19.28 6.63
CA LEU A 325 -4.93 -19.31 7.02
C LEU A 325 -4.45 -17.94 7.51
N ARG A 326 -4.84 -16.86 6.82
CA ARG A 326 -4.51 -15.48 7.19
C ARG A 326 -5.12 -15.13 8.55
N SER A 327 -6.37 -15.51 8.79
CA SER A 327 -7.07 -15.32 10.06
C SER A 327 -6.39 -16.06 11.22
N LYS A 328 -6.12 -17.37 11.06
CA LYS A 328 -5.42 -18.17 12.08
C LYS A 328 -4.01 -17.66 12.39
N THR A 329 -3.27 -17.25 11.36
CA THR A 329 -1.91 -16.70 11.53
C THR A 329 -1.96 -15.37 12.28
N ARG A 330 -2.94 -14.50 11.95
CA ARG A 330 -3.15 -13.24 12.66
C ARG A 330 -3.44 -13.46 14.15
N GLU A 331 -4.31 -14.42 14.47
CA GLU A 331 -4.63 -14.78 15.86
C GLU A 331 -3.39 -15.29 16.60
N ALA A 332 -2.58 -16.16 15.97
CA ALA A 332 -1.33 -16.63 16.54
C ALA A 332 -0.35 -15.48 16.83
N ILE A 333 -0.19 -14.52 15.91
CA ILE A 333 0.66 -13.33 16.10
C ILE A 333 0.18 -12.50 17.29
N LEU A 334 -1.13 -12.24 17.39
CA LEU A 334 -1.71 -11.48 18.50
C LEU A 334 -1.50 -12.17 19.86
N ASN A 335 -1.68 -13.48 19.91
CA ASN A 335 -1.41 -14.29 21.12
C ASN A 335 0.08 -14.23 21.52
N ILE A 336 1.00 -14.28 20.55
CA ILE A 336 2.44 -14.16 20.81
C ILE A 336 2.77 -12.75 21.35
N LEU A 337 2.20 -11.70 20.75
CA LEU A 337 2.35 -10.32 21.20
C LEU A 337 1.85 -10.13 22.63
N ASP A 338 0.72 -10.71 22.98
CA ASP A 338 0.15 -10.65 24.34
C ASP A 338 1.06 -11.35 25.36
N GLN A 339 1.61 -12.52 25.01
CA GLN A 339 2.53 -13.26 25.88
C GLN A 339 3.90 -12.58 26.03
N MET A 340 4.36 -11.84 25.03
CA MET A 340 5.63 -11.08 25.10
C MET A 340 5.49 -9.83 25.97
N GLY A 341 4.32 -9.18 25.94
CA GLY A 341 4.11 -7.87 26.53
C GLY A 341 4.99 -6.78 25.91
N GLY A 342 4.97 -5.58 26.50
CA GLY A 342 5.88 -4.49 26.14
C GLY A 342 5.42 -3.56 25.00
N ILE A 343 4.49 -4.01 24.15
CA ILE A 343 3.85 -3.16 23.12
C ILE A 343 2.37 -2.97 23.46
N LYS A 344 2.01 -1.73 23.78
CA LYS A 344 0.67 -1.36 24.26
C LYS A 344 -0.16 -0.59 23.24
N GLY A 345 0.48 0.16 22.34
CA GLY A 345 -0.23 0.97 21.35
C GLY A 345 -0.95 0.07 20.34
N ARG A 346 -2.24 0.30 20.11
CA ARG A 346 -3.04 -0.43 19.13
C ARG A 346 -2.46 -0.28 17.72
N ASP A 347 -2.15 0.94 17.30
CA ASP A 347 -1.59 1.24 15.98
C ASP A 347 -0.26 0.50 15.75
N GLU A 348 0.65 0.58 16.72
CA GLU A 348 1.94 -0.11 16.67
C GLU A 348 1.76 -1.64 16.56
N ARG A 349 0.84 -2.20 17.34
CA ARG A 349 0.49 -3.63 17.26
C ARG A 349 -0.11 -3.99 15.90
N GLN A 350 -1.01 -3.17 15.35
CA GLN A 350 -1.60 -3.41 14.03
C GLN A 350 -0.54 -3.38 12.93
N GLN A 351 0.38 -2.43 12.99
CA GLN A 351 1.48 -2.34 12.04
C GLN A 351 2.37 -3.58 12.11
N ILE A 352 2.78 -4.01 13.30
CA ILE A 352 3.58 -5.23 13.49
C ILE A 352 2.83 -6.46 13.00
N VAL A 353 1.53 -6.58 13.32
CA VAL A 353 0.69 -7.69 12.85
C VAL A 353 0.62 -7.70 11.33
N LYS A 354 0.39 -6.56 10.68
CA LYS A 354 0.37 -6.46 9.21
C LYS A 354 1.69 -6.94 8.62
N GLU A 355 2.81 -6.37 9.08
CA GLU A 355 4.13 -6.64 8.53
C GLU A 355 4.57 -8.10 8.72
N VAL A 356 4.39 -8.66 9.92
CA VAL A 356 4.73 -10.07 10.19
C VAL A 356 3.82 -11.02 9.41
N LEU A 357 2.54 -10.67 9.24
CA LEU A 357 1.59 -11.47 8.45
C LEU A 357 1.96 -11.46 6.96
N ASP A 358 2.30 -10.29 6.41
CA ASP A 358 2.71 -10.15 5.01
C ASP A 358 4.07 -10.84 4.77
N GLU A 359 5.00 -10.80 5.72
CA GLU A 359 6.24 -11.60 5.66
C GLU A 359 5.94 -13.11 5.71
N ALA A 360 5.01 -13.54 6.57
CA ALA A 360 4.68 -14.94 6.76
C ALA A 360 3.90 -15.55 5.60
N LEU A 361 3.01 -14.79 4.94
CA LEU A 361 2.05 -15.33 3.96
C LEU A 361 2.09 -14.69 2.56
N ALA A 362 2.72 -13.53 2.40
CA ALA A 362 2.73 -12.75 1.14
C ALA A 362 4.17 -12.49 0.65
N LEU A 363 4.42 -11.35 -0.01
CA LEU A 363 5.75 -10.96 -0.48
C LEU A 363 6.53 -10.08 0.52
N GLY A 364 6.06 -10.00 1.78
CA GLY A 364 6.69 -9.20 2.84
C GLY A 364 6.77 -7.72 2.47
N PRO A 365 7.91 -7.04 2.74
CA PRO A 365 8.09 -5.62 2.43
C PRO A 365 7.90 -5.24 0.94
N LEU A 366 7.93 -6.22 0.03
CA LEU A 366 7.75 -5.96 -1.40
C LEU A 366 6.31 -5.62 -1.77
N GLU A 367 5.30 -6.00 -0.97
CA GLU A 367 3.89 -5.71 -1.25
C GLU A 367 3.63 -4.19 -1.36
N ASP A 368 4.13 -3.42 -0.39
CA ASP A 368 3.99 -1.96 -0.37
C ASP A 368 4.78 -1.30 -1.54
N LEU A 369 5.88 -1.92 -2.00
CA LEU A 369 6.67 -1.42 -3.13
C LEU A 369 6.06 -1.77 -4.51
N LEU A 370 5.49 -2.97 -4.62
CA LEU A 370 4.83 -3.45 -5.84
C LEU A 370 3.54 -2.69 -6.10
N SER A 371 2.78 -2.36 -5.06
CA SER A 371 1.54 -1.59 -5.18
C SER A 371 1.77 -0.11 -5.58
N ASN A 372 2.94 0.46 -5.30
CA ASN A 372 3.24 1.87 -5.58
C ASN A 372 3.49 2.13 -7.08
N PRO A 373 2.64 2.89 -7.81
CA PRO A 373 2.77 3.09 -9.26
C PRO A 373 4.00 3.92 -9.68
N ASP A 374 4.61 4.69 -8.78
CA ASP A 374 5.78 5.54 -9.08
C ASP A 374 7.10 4.74 -9.12
N ILE A 375 7.07 3.49 -8.65
CA ILE A 375 8.24 2.60 -8.64
C ILE A 375 8.25 1.77 -9.92
N SER A 376 9.35 1.83 -10.68
CA SER A 376 9.59 1.04 -11.90
C SER A 376 10.39 -0.24 -11.63
N GLU A 377 11.36 -0.19 -10.73
CA GLU A 377 12.23 -1.32 -10.41
C GLU A 377 12.46 -1.43 -8.89
N ILE A 378 12.61 -2.67 -8.41
CA ILE A 378 12.94 -3.00 -7.02
C ILE A 378 14.19 -3.88 -7.03
N LEU A 379 15.22 -3.49 -6.29
CA LEU A 379 16.50 -4.17 -6.23
C LEU A 379 16.81 -4.52 -4.77
N VAL A 380 16.82 -5.80 -4.44
CA VAL A 380 17.19 -6.34 -3.13
C VAL A 380 18.57 -6.96 -3.26
N ASN A 381 19.57 -6.29 -2.68
CA ASN A 381 20.95 -6.80 -2.68
C ASN A 381 21.22 -7.76 -1.52
N ARG A 382 20.49 -7.58 -0.42
CA ARG A 382 20.53 -8.38 0.82
C ARG A 382 19.32 -8.01 1.67
N ARG A 383 19.04 -8.77 2.74
CA ARG A 383 17.84 -8.59 3.58
C ARG A 383 17.61 -7.15 4.06
N ASP A 384 18.67 -6.41 4.37
CA ASP A 384 18.64 -5.06 4.95
C ASP A 384 18.95 -3.93 3.93
N GLN A 385 19.06 -4.28 2.64
CA GLN A 385 19.38 -3.31 1.59
C GLN A 385 18.46 -3.48 0.37
N ILE A 386 17.42 -2.65 0.36
CA ILE A 386 16.44 -2.55 -0.73
C ILE A 386 16.57 -1.17 -1.39
N PHE A 387 16.68 -1.16 -2.72
CA PHE A 387 16.62 0.04 -3.56
C PHE A 387 15.39 0.00 -4.45
N VAL A 388 14.91 1.17 -4.80
CA VAL A 388 13.81 1.34 -5.77
C VAL A 388 14.20 2.39 -6.80
N GLU A 389 13.80 2.19 -8.05
CA GLU A 389 13.87 3.22 -9.07
C GLU A 389 12.56 4.02 -9.08
N LYS A 390 12.68 5.33 -8.88
CA LYS A 390 11.59 6.30 -9.05
C LYS A 390 12.02 7.35 -10.06
N SER A 391 11.21 7.56 -11.10
CA SER A 391 11.47 8.56 -12.15
C SER A 391 12.89 8.50 -12.74
N GLY A 392 13.47 7.31 -12.91
CA GLY A 392 14.80 7.14 -13.49
C GLY A 392 15.97 7.26 -12.51
N ARG A 393 15.71 7.45 -11.20
CA ARG A 393 16.72 7.57 -10.15
C ARG A 393 16.58 6.44 -9.12
N LEU A 394 17.71 5.80 -8.81
CA LEU A 394 17.78 4.77 -7.77
C LEU A 394 17.87 5.40 -6.39
N THR A 395 16.99 4.98 -5.48
CA THR A 395 16.91 5.47 -4.10
C THR A 395 16.85 4.30 -3.12
N LYS A 396 17.64 4.36 -2.05
CA LYS A 396 17.60 3.35 -0.98
C LYS A 396 16.33 3.53 -0.14
N THR A 397 15.63 2.44 0.15
CA THR A 397 14.44 2.47 1.01
C THR A 397 14.80 2.27 2.49
N ARG A 398 13.83 2.50 3.37
CA ARG A 398 13.93 2.13 4.80
C ARG A 398 13.44 0.70 5.07
N LEU A 399 12.87 0.03 4.07
CA LEU A 399 12.30 -1.31 4.22
C LEU A 399 13.40 -2.38 4.20
N ARG A 400 13.17 -3.45 4.97
CA ARG A 400 14.09 -4.57 5.16
C ARG A 400 13.30 -5.84 5.42
N PHE A 401 13.89 -6.99 5.08
CA PHE A 401 13.44 -8.29 5.53
C PHE A 401 14.07 -8.62 6.89
N THR A 402 13.30 -9.22 7.79
CA THR A 402 13.79 -9.57 9.13
C THR A 402 14.97 -10.57 9.06
N THR A 403 14.96 -11.54 8.14
CA THR A 403 16.06 -12.52 7.96
C THR A 403 16.23 -12.96 6.50
N ASP A 404 17.41 -13.53 6.17
CA ASP A 404 17.67 -14.12 4.84
C ASP A 404 16.72 -15.28 4.52
N LYS A 405 16.31 -16.04 5.55
CA LYS A 405 15.32 -17.13 5.39
C LYS A 405 13.97 -16.62 4.90
N GLN A 406 13.55 -15.43 5.33
CA GLN A 406 12.30 -14.84 4.87
C GLN A 406 12.40 -14.35 3.43
N LEU A 407 13.50 -13.70 3.06
CA LEU A 407 13.76 -13.31 1.68
C LEU A 407 13.78 -14.55 0.78
N LEU A 408 14.44 -15.63 1.20
CA LEU A 408 14.43 -16.91 0.49
C LEU A 408 13.01 -17.48 0.37
N GLY A 409 12.22 -17.48 1.44
CA GLY A 409 10.82 -17.94 1.40
C GLY A 409 9.92 -17.07 0.50
N VAL A 410 10.19 -15.77 0.36
CA VAL A 410 9.53 -14.91 -0.64
C VAL A 410 9.93 -15.32 -2.05
N ILE A 411 11.23 -15.56 -2.30
CA ILE A 411 11.72 -16.05 -3.61
C ILE A 411 11.05 -17.38 -3.97
N GLU A 412 11.00 -18.34 -3.05
CA GLU A 412 10.36 -19.64 -3.26
C GLU A 412 8.86 -19.49 -3.61
N ARG A 413 8.14 -18.60 -2.92
CA ARG A 413 6.72 -18.31 -3.20
C ARG A 413 6.49 -17.67 -4.56
N ILE A 414 7.42 -16.86 -5.05
CA ILE A 414 7.36 -16.28 -6.41
C ILE A 414 7.52 -17.37 -7.47
N VAL A 415 8.43 -18.31 -7.23
CA VAL A 415 8.87 -19.29 -8.23
C VAL A 415 7.95 -20.52 -8.28
N ALA A 416 7.36 -20.93 -7.14
CA ALA A 416 6.56 -22.14 -7.03
C ALA A 416 5.35 -22.23 -7.99
N PRO A 417 4.52 -21.19 -8.18
CA PRO A 417 3.36 -21.25 -9.08
C PRO A 417 3.72 -21.47 -10.56
N ILE A 418 4.97 -21.18 -10.95
CA ILE A 418 5.46 -21.26 -12.32
C ILE A 418 6.04 -22.66 -12.60
N GLY A 419 6.10 -23.54 -11.58
CA GLY A 419 6.71 -24.86 -11.69
C GLY A 419 8.23 -24.83 -11.84
N ARG A 420 8.87 -23.69 -11.50
CA ARG A 420 10.33 -23.56 -11.46
C ARG A 420 10.85 -23.93 -10.07
N ARG A 421 12.15 -24.19 -9.97
CA ARG A 421 12.83 -24.50 -8.70
C ARG A 421 14.05 -23.60 -8.55
N ILE A 422 14.35 -23.25 -7.31
CA ILE A 422 15.56 -22.54 -6.91
C ILE A 422 16.10 -23.23 -5.65
N ASP A 423 17.32 -23.73 -5.73
CA ASP A 423 17.99 -24.49 -4.67
C ASP A 423 19.51 -24.42 -4.87
N GLU A 424 20.29 -25.05 -3.99
CA GLU A 424 21.76 -25.03 -4.09
C GLU A 424 22.31 -25.62 -5.41
N LYS A 425 21.55 -26.48 -6.09
CA LYS A 425 21.94 -27.04 -7.41
C LYS A 425 21.57 -26.09 -8.55
N THR A 426 20.50 -25.33 -8.38
CA THR A 426 20.00 -24.33 -9.34
C THR A 426 19.84 -22.96 -8.64
N PRO A 427 20.95 -22.28 -8.31
CA PRO A 427 20.94 -21.11 -7.42
C PRO A 427 20.50 -19.80 -8.08
N MET A 428 19.98 -19.84 -9.31
CA MET A 428 19.47 -18.67 -10.02
C MET A 428 18.20 -19.02 -10.79
N VAL A 429 17.29 -18.06 -10.90
CA VAL A 429 16.02 -18.27 -11.62
C VAL A 429 15.44 -16.97 -12.14
N ASP A 430 14.92 -17.03 -13.36
CA ASP A 430 13.99 -16.02 -13.88
C ASP A 430 12.55 -16.45 -13.63
N ALA A 431 11.68 -15.50 -13.30
CA ALA A 431 10.28 -15.75 -12.96
C ALA A 431 9.40 -14.56 -13.37
N ARG A 432 8.08 -14.75 -13.25
CA ARG A 432 7.08 -13.70 -13.46
C ARG A 432 6.06 -13.71 -12.34
N LEU A 433 5.74 -12.52 -11.83
CA LEU A 433 4.64 -12.32 -10.92
C LEU A 433 3.31 -12.35 -11.69
N LYS A 434 2.21 -12.50 -10.94
CA LYS A 434 0.84 -12.54 -11.49
C LYS A 434 0.45 -11.27 -12.25
N ASP A 435 1.05 -10.14 -11.91
CA ASP A 435 0.83 -8.84 -12.56
C ASP A 435 1.65 -8.65 -13.85
N GLY A 436 2.47 -9.64 -14.24
CA GLY A 436 3.38 -9.58 -15.39
C GLY A 436 4.78 -9.04 -15.08
N SER A 437 5.02 -8.59 -13.84
CA SER A 437 6.34 -8.09 -13.43
C SER A 437 7.38 -9.20 -13.51
N ARG A 438 8.58 -8.87 -13.99
CA ARG A 438 9.67 -9.83 -14.16
C ARG A 438 10.51 -9.88 -12.91
N VAL A 439 10.93 -11.09 -12.56
CA VAL A 439 11.72 -11.36 -11.36
C VAL A 439 12.96 -12.14 -11.76
N HIS A 440 14.11 -11.69 -11.28
CA HIS A 440 15.35 -12.45 -11.31
C HIS A 440 15.84 -12.64 -9.88
N ALA A 441 16.14 -13.86 -9.47
CA ALA A 441 16.63 -14.16 -8.14
C ALA A 441 17.91 -15.01 -8.20
N ILE A 442 18.83 -14.73 -7.29
CA ILE A 442 20.07 -15.47 -7.08
C ILE A 442 20.21 -15.76 -5.59
N ILE A 443 20.58 -16.98 -5.22
CA ILE A 443 20.74 -17.42 -3.83
C ILE A 443 22.17 -17.91 -3.56
N PRO A 444 22.58 -18.07 -2.28
CA PRO A 444 23.83 -18.75 -1.94
C PRO A 444 23.92 -20.15 -2.58
N PRO A 445 25.11 -20.62 -2.97
CA PRO A 445 26.42 -20.01 -2.71
C PRO A 445 26.86 -18.92 -3.71
N LEU A 446 26.08 -18.61 -4.75
CA LEU A 446 26.46 -17.59 -5.74
C LEU A 446 26.33 -16.17 -5.19
N ALA A 447 25.30 -15.92 -4.39
CA ALA A 447 25.12 -14.65 -3.69
C ALA A 447 25.75 -14.74 -2.29
N ILE A 448 26.99 -14.25 -2.16
CA ILE A 448 27.84 -14.41 -0.97
C ILE A 448 27.22 -13.76 0.27
N ASP A 449 26.61 -12.58 0.11
CA ASP A 449 26.05 -11.78 1.21
C ASP A 449 24.58 -12.12 1.51
N GLY A 450 24.08 -13.24 0.99
CA GLY A 450 22.69 -13.69 1.12
C GLY A 450 21.88 -13.58 -0.17
N PRO A 451 20.59 -13.98 -0.16
CA PRO A 451 19.75 -13.97 -1.35
C PRO A 451 19.59 -12.58 -1.97
N MET A 452 19.60 -12.52 -3.30
CA MET A 452 19.39 -11.31 -4.11
C MET A 452 18.13 -11.45 -4.97
N LEU A 453 17.42 -10.33 -5.15
CA LEU A 453 16.18 -10.27 -5.92
C LEU A 453 16.11 -8.97 -6.73
N THR A 454 15.85 -9.08 -8.03
CA THR A 454 15.57 -7.93 -8.89
C THR A 454 14.18 -8.09 -9.47
N ILE A 455 13.32 -7.07 -9.26
CA ILE A 455 11.98 -7.01 -9.85
C ILE A 455 11.90 -5.82 -10.78
N ARG A 456 11.56 -6.09 -12.04
CA ARG A 456 11.25 -5.06 -13.04
C ARG A 456 9.75 -5.05 -13.22
N LYS A 457 9.09 -3.99 -12.74
CA LYS A 457 7.64 -3.95 -12.67
C LYS A 457 7.04 -3.83 -14.06
N PHE A 458 5.93 -4.52 -14.27
CA PHE A 458 5.14 -4.35 -15.48
C PHE A 458 4.44 -2.99 -15.43
N SER A 459 4.84 -2.08 -16.31
CA SER A 459 4.19 -0.76 -16.39
C SER A 459 2.75 -0.92 -16.88
N ARG A 460 1.78 -0.63 -16.00
CA ARG A 460 0.37 -0.51 -16.38
C ARG A 460 0.07 0.79 -17.10
N THR A 461 0.93 1.79 -16.94
CA THR A 461 0.76 3.10 -17.57
C THR A 461 1.19 3.02 -19.03
N ILE A 462 0.22 3.10 -19.94
CA ILE A 462 0.49 3.15 -21.38
C ILE A 462 0.63 4.62 -21.80
N LEU A 463 1.83 5.02 -22.19
CA LEU A 463 2.08 6.39 -22.63
C LEU A 463 1.37 6.69 -23.95
N SER A 464 0.84 7.91 -24.08
CA SER A 464 0.26 8.44 -25.31
C SER A 464 1.27 9.38 -26.00
N PRO A 465 1.06 9.71 -27.28
CA PRO A 465 1.82 10.77 -27.94
C PRO A 465 1.81 12.08 -27.14
N ASP A 466 0.66 12.48 -26.59
CA ASP A 466 0.53 13.70 -25.79
C ASP A 466 1.38 13.67 -24.53
N HIS A 467 1.54 12.51 -23.89
CA HIS A 467 2.44 12.37 -22.75
C HIS A 467 3.89 12.64 -23.16
N LEU A 468 4.34 12.12 -24.30
CA LEU A 468 5.70 12.37 -24.78
C LEU A 468 5.94 13.84 -25.15
N ILE A 469 4.92 14.52 -25.70
CA ILE A 469 4.97 15.96 -25.98
C ILE A 469 5.05 16.75 -24.68
N LYS A 470 4.21 16.45 -23.68
CA LYS A 470 4.24 17.09 -22.35
C LYS A 470 5.57 16.89 -21.63
N MET A 471 6.19 15.72 -21.78
CA MET A 471 7.53 15.43 -21.24
C MET A 471 8.66 16.13 -22.02
N GLY A 472 8.36 16.78 -23.15
CA GLY A 472 9.34 17.40 -24.02
C GLY A 472 10.28 16.39 -24.70
N ALA A 473 9.84 15.15 -24.89
CA ALA A 473 10.59 14.09 -25.57
C ALA A 473 10.57 14.26 -27.10
N LEU A 474 9.50 14.86 -27.63
CA LEU A 474 9.36 15.31 -29.02
C LEU A 474 8.36 16.47 -29.10
N THR A 475 8.31 17.16 -30.25
CA THR A 475 7.31 18.19 -30.55
C THR A 475 6.07 17.61 -31.22
N GLU A 476 4.98 18.36 -31.25
CA GLU A 476 3.76 18.01 -32.00
C GLU A 476 4.05 17.75 -33.49
N ASP A 477 4.87 18.60 -34.12
CA ASP A 477 5.26 18.42 -35.53
C ASP A 477 5.98 17.08 -35.78
N ILE A 478 6.87 16.68 -34.86
CA ILE A 478 7.55 15.38 -34.96
C ILE A 478 6.55 14.25 -34.73
N ALA A 479 5.60 14.41 -33.80
CA ALA A 479 4.56 13.41 -33.53
C ALA A 479 3.68 13.19 -34.76
N ASP A 480 3.22 14.26 -35.40
CA ASP A 480 2.39 14.24 -36.60
C ASP A 480 3.16 13.68 -37.80
N PHE A 481 4.45 14.02 -37.94
CA PHE A 481 5.30 13.42 -38.96
C PHE A 481 5.44 11.91 -38.77
N LEU A 482 5.76 11.45 -37.55
CA LEU A 482 5.88 10.01 -37.26
C LEU A 482 4.53 9.28 -37.43
N ARG A 483 3.41 9.92 -37.08
CA ARG A 483 2.06 9.40 -37.36
C ARG A 483 1.84 9.17 -38.84
N ALA A 484 2.17 10.17 -39.67
CA ALA A 484 2.03 10.05 -41.13
C ALA A 484 2.92 8.92 -41.71
N CYS A 485 4.14 8.77 -41.20
CA CYS A 485 5.05 7.67 -41.54
C CYS A 485 4.45 6.30 -41.21
N VAL A 486 3.91 6.12 -40.00
CA VAL A 486 3.28 4.85 -39.58
C VAL A 486 2.05 4.53 -40.42
N GLN A 487 1.15 5.49 -40.63
CA GLN A 487 -0.06 5.32 -41.43
C GLN A 487 0.24 5.01 -42.91
N SER A 488 1.36 5.51 -43.41
CA SER A 488 1.82 5.26 -44.79
C SER A 488 2.61 3.96 -44.94
N ARG A 489 2.64 3.11 -43.90
CA ARG A 489 3.35 1.83 -43.85
C ARG A 489 4.85 1.96 -44.16
N LEU A 490 5.51 2.98 -43.63
CA LEU A 490 6.97 3.04 -43.67
C LEU A 490 7.58 2.09 -42.64
N ASN A 491 8.67 1.43 -43.01
CA ASN A 491 9.46 0.61 -42.09
C ASN A 491 10.37 1.52 -41.25
N ILE A 492 10.25 1.40 -39.92
CA ILE A 492 10.90 2.31 -38.97
C ILE A 492 11.80 1.53 -38.01
N ILE A 493 13.05 1.97 -37.87
CA ILE A 493 13.97 1.49 -36.84
C ILE A 493 14.06 2.53 -35.73
N ILE A 494 13.81 2.13 -34.49
CA ILE A 494 14.00 2.98 -33.32
C ILE A 494 15.33 2.63 -32.67
N SER A 495 16.25 3.57 -32.65
CA SER A 495 17.62 3.36 -32.20
C SER A 495 17.94 4.17 -30.94
N GLY A 496 18.82 3.64 -30.08
CA GLY A 496 19.21 4.31 -28.83
C GLY A 496 19.88 3.40 -27.80
N GLY A 497 20.57 4.02 -26.84
CA GLY A 497 21.21 3.32 -25.73
C GLY A 497 20.25 2.57 -24.81
N THR A 498 20.78 1.79 -23.86
CA THR A 498 19.99 1.18 -22.78
C THR A 498 19.24 2.23 -21.98
N GLY A 499 17.97 1.98 -21.64
CA GLY A 499 17.17 2.89 -20.80
C GLY A 499 16.78 4.22 -21.45
N THR A 500 16.92 4.37 -22.77
CA THR A 500 16.54 5.59 -23.51
C THR A 500 15.05 5.66 -23.90
N GLY A 501 14.31 4.56 -23.73
CA GLY A 501 12.86 4.49 -24.02
C GLY A 501 12.49 3.96 -25.41
N LYS A 502 13.34 3.13 -26.04
CA LYS A 502 13.06 2.56 -27.38
C LYS A 502 11.74 1.81 -27.47
N THR A 503 11.53 0.82 -26.60
CA THR A 503 10.29 0.03 -26.55
C THR A 503 9.08 0.91 -26.23
N THR A 504 9.29 1.95 -25.42
CA THR A 504 8.25 2.94 -25.11
C THR A 504 7.83 3.71 -26.36
N LEU A 505 8.77 4.24 -27.15
CA LEU A 505 8.45 4.93 -28.39
C LEU A 505 7.82 3.97 -29.40
N LEU A 506 8.32 2.73 -29.50
CA LEU A 506 7.73 1.70 -30.36
C LEU A 506 6.26 1.46 -30.01
N ASN A 507 5.94 1.37 -28.72
CA ASN A 507 4.58 1.18 -28.23
C ASN A 507 3.68 2.42 -28.46
N VAL A 508 4.27 3.62 -28.48
CA VAL A 508 3.51 4.84 -28.82
C VAL A 508 3.25 4.90 -30.33
N LEU A 509 4.24 4.62 -31.17
CA LEU A 509 4.10 4.61 -32.62
C LEU A 509 3.16 3.51 -33.11
N SER A 510 3.13 2.36 -32.44
CA SER A 510 2.21 1.26 -32.77
C SER A 510 0.73 1.68 -32.65
N ARG A 511 0.40 2.70 -31.85
CA ARG A 511 -0.97 3.24 -31.74
C ARG A 511 -1.43 3.99 -32.99
N PHE A 512 -0.51 4.45 -33.83
CA PHE A 512 -0.84 5.08 -35.10
C PHE A 512 -1.14 4.04 -36.20
N ILE A 513 -0.96 2.75 -35.92
CA ILE A 513 -1.32 1.67 -36.84
C ILE A 513 -2.86 1.59 -36.91
N PRO A 514 -3.47 1.61 -38.12
CA PRO A 514 -4.91 1.49 -38.28
C PRO A 514 -5.48 0.19 -37.66
N SER A 515 -6.68 0.26 -37.08
CA SER A 515 -7.27 -0.85 -36.29
C SER A 515 -7.60 -2.10 -37.11
N GLN A 516 -7.77 -1.97 -38.42
CA GLN A 516 -8.04 -3.08 -39.34
C GLN A 516 -6.83 -3.95 -39.68
N GLU A 517 -5.62 -3.50 -39.35
CA GLU A 517 -4.38 -4.22 -39.67
C GLU A 517 -4.09 -5.30 -38.63
N ARG A 518 -3.69 -6.49 -39.09
CA ARG A 518 -3.24 -7.57 -38.22
C ARG A 518 -1.78 -7.39 -37.84
N ILE A 519 -1.51 -7.28 -36.55
CA ILE A 519 -0.17 -6.98 -36.02
C ILE A 519 0.34 -8.19 -35.24
N LEU A 520 1.55 -8.65 -35.55
CA LEU A 520 2.24 -9.67 -34.75
C LEU A 520 3.42 -9.03 -34.03
N THR A 521 3.46 -9.19 -32.71
CA THR A 521 4.57 -8.75 -31.87
C THR A 521 5.46 -9.94 -31.51
N VAL A 522 6.77 -9.75 -31.56
CA VAL A 522 7.77 -10.76 -31.17
C VAL A 522 8.75 -10.12 -30.20
N GLU A 523 8.82 -10.63 -28.97
CA GLU A 523 9.63 -10.03 -27.91
C GLU A 523 10.36 -11.12 -27.11
N ASP A 524 11.55 -10.82 -26.57
CA ASP A 524 12.19 -11.70 -25.57
C ASP A 524 11.28 -11.89 -24.35
N SER A 525 10.53 -10.84 -24.03
CA SER A 525 9.53 -10.84 -23.01
C SER A 525 8.51 -9.76 -23.33
N ALA A 526 7.22 -10.09 -23.27
CA ALA A 526 6.19 -9.22 -23.80
C ALA A 526 6.07 -7.90 -23.02
N GLU A 527 6.45 -6.78 -23.64
CA GLU A 527 6.43 -5.41 -23.12
C GLU A 527 5.42 -4.55 -23.89
N LEU A 528 5.22 -4.82 -25.18
CA LEU A 528 4.33 -4.06 -26.05
C LEU A 528 2.86 -4.26 -25.66
N GLN A 529 2.13 -3.16 -25.60
CA GLN A 529 0.71 -3.09 -25.24
C GLN A 529 -0.03 -2.26 -26.30
N LEU A 530 -0.49 -2.97 -27.33
CA LEU A 530 -1.20 -2.39 -28.46
C LEU A 530 -2.70 -2.27 -28.16
N SER A 531 -3.33 -1.22 -28.69
CA SER A 531 -4.76 -0.93 -28.49
C SER A 531 -5.66 -1.54 -29.57
N GLN A 532 -5.10 -2.10 -30.62
CA GLN A 532 -5.84 -2.73 -31.72
C GLN A 532 -6.35 -4.12 -31.31
N ASP A 533 -7.47 -4.54 -31.90
CA ASP A 533 -8.08 -5.84 -31.63
C ASP A 533 -7.28 -7.00 -32.24
N HIS A 534 -6.76 -6.81 -33.46
CA HIS A 534 -6.11 -7.87 -34.25
C HIS A 534 -4.61 -8.01 -33.94
N VAL A 535 -4.28 -8.23 -32.66
CA VAL A 535 -2.89 -8.34 -32.19
C VAL A 535 -2.56 -9.77 -31.75
N GLY A 536 -1.57 -10.39 -32.40
CA GLY A 536 -0.95 -11.62 -31.91
C GLY A 536 0.35 -11.32 -31.17
N ARG A 537 0.48 -11.82 -29.94
CA ARG A 537 1.67 -11.61 -29.12
C ARG A 537 2.47 -12.90 -29.01
N LEU A 538 3.72 -12.86 -29.44
CA LEU A 538 4.66 -13.97 -29.39
C LEU A 538 5.83 -13.60 -28.49
N GLU A 539 6.23 -14.56 -27.67
CA GLU A 539 7.32 -14.38 -26.72
C GLU A 539 8.36 -15.49 -26.91
N ALA A 540 9.64 -15.10 -26.91
CA ALA A 540 10.74 -16.05 -26.96
C ALA A 540 10.72 -16.94 -25.70
N ARG A 541 11.09 -18.21 -25.87
CA ARG A 541 11.21 -19.15 -24.76
C ARG A 541 12.69 -19.42 -24.52
N PRO A 542 13.26 -19.06 -23.35
CA PRO A 542 14.62 -19.47 -23.01
C PRO A 542 14.69 -21.01 -22.87
N PRO A 543 15.88 -21.62 -23.00
CA PRO A 543 16.04 -23.04 -22.75
C PRO A 543 15.65 -23.40 -21.31
N ASN A 544 15.23 -24.65 -21.09
CA ASN A 544 15.09 -25.21 -19.76
C ASN A 544 16.48 -25.44 -19.11
N LEU A 545 16.49 -25.94 -17.88
CA LEU A 545 17.74 -26.20 -17.13
C LEU A 545 18.67 -27.22 -17.81
N GLN A 546 18.14 -28.05 -18.71
CA GLN A 546 18.90 -29.01 -19.51
C GLN A 546 19.41 -28.43 -20.83
N GLY A 547 19.16 -27.14 -21.11
CA GLY A 547 19.54 -26.48 -22.35
C GLY A 547 18.55 -26.72 -23.51
N GLU A 548 17.43 -27.40 -23.26
CA GLU A 548 16.49 -27.83 -24.28
C GLU A 548 15.27 -26.91 -24.41
N GLY A 549 14.61 -26.98 -25.56
CA GLY A 549 13.32 -26.30 -25.76
C GLY A 549 13.39 -24.78 -25.93
N ALA A 550 14.56 -24.21 -26.17
CA ALA A 550 14.67 -22.79 -26.52
C ALA A 550 13.92 -22.49 -27.82
N ILE A 551 13.13 -21.41 -27.84
CA ILE A 551 12.47 -20.87 -29.03
C ILE A 551 12.94 -19.41 -29.16
N PRO A 552 13.99 -19.12 -29.95
CA PRO A 552 14.55 -17.78 -30.06
C PRO A 552 13.67 -16.86 -30.91
N ILE A 553 13.87 -15.54 -30.78
CA ILE A 553 13.16 -14.51 -31.57
C ILE A 553 13.21 -14.82 -33.06
N ARG A 554 14.37 -15.24 -33.58
CA ARG A 554 14.54 -15.58 -35.01
C ARG A 554 13.52 -16.61 -35.51
N GLU A 555 13.27 -17.64 -34.73
CA GLU A 555 12.32 -18.70 -35.09
C GLU A 555 10.88 -18.16 -35.09
N LEU A 556 10.54 -17.35 -34.09
CA LEU A 556 9.25 -16.68 -34.01
C LEU A 556 9.02 -15.74 -35.19
N VAL A 557 10.00 -14.90 -35.55
CA VAL A 557 9.92 -14.00 -36.73
C VAL A 557 9.65 -14.81 -37.99
N ARG A 558 10.37 -15.91 -38.25
CA ARG A 558 10.09 -16.78 -39.40
C ARG A 558 8.68 -17.37 -39.37
N ASN A 559 8.21 -17.75 -38.17
CA ASN A 559 6.87 -18.29 -38.01
C ASN A 559 5.79 -17.23 -38.30
N THR A 560 6.03 -15.97 -37.91
CA THR A 560 5.07 -14.88 -38.19
C THR A 560 4.76 -14.72 -39.66
N LEU A 561 5.71 -14.99 -40.57
CA LEU A 561 5.50 -14.92 -42.02
C LEU A 561 4.40 -15.89 -42.52
N ARG A 562 4.08 -16.93 -41.75
CA ARG A 562 3.01 -17.89 -42.07
C ARG A 562 1.67 -17.56 -41.40
N MET A 563 1.64 -16.54 -40.55
CA MET A 563 0.49 -16.15 -39.74
C MET A 563 -0.31 -15.00 -40.36
N ARG A 564 -0.04 -14.66 -41.63
CA ARG A 564 -0.64 -13.58 -42.42
C ARG A 564 -0.69 -12.22 -41.69
N PRO A 565 0.43 -11.70 -41.15
CA PRO A 565 0.47 -10.37 -40.58
C PRO A 565 0.36 -9.30 -41.67
N ASP A 566 -0.25 -8.16 -41.36
CA ASP A 566 -0.02 -6.92 -42.10
C ASP A 566 1.32 -6.29 -41.67
N ARG A 567 1.64 -6.37 -40.36
CA ARG A 567 2.87 -5.83 -39.77
C ARG A 567 3.48 -6.78 -38.75
N ILE A 568 4.81 -6.75 -38.68
CA ILE A 568 5.58 -7.45 -37.65
C ILE A 568 6.31 -6.39 -36.82
N LEU A 569 6.14 -6.46 -35.50
CA LEU A 569 6.85 -5.62 -34.55
C LEU A 569 7.80 -6.50 -33.75
N VAL A 570 9.10 -6.28 -33.89
CA VAL A 570 10.10 -6.98 -33.09
C VAL A 570 10.53 -6.05 -31.97
N GLY A 571 10.41 -6.50 -30.72
CA GLY A 571 10.69 -5.67 -29.54
C GLY A 571 12.11 -5.12 -29.56
N GLU A 572 13.10 -5.97 -29.83
CA GLU A 572 14.50 -5.57 -30.06
C GLU A 572 15.20 -6.62 -30.92
N CYS A 573 15.96 -6.19 -31.93
CA CYS A 573 16.88 -7.06 -32.67
C CYS A 573 18.28 -7.00 -32.03
N ARG A 574 18.79 -8.15 -31.62
CA ARG A 574 20.09 -8.39 -30.97
C ARG A 574 20.98 -9.37 -31.71
N GLY A 575 20.46 -10.09 -32.70
CA GLY A 575 21.16 -11.15 -33.43
C GLY A 575 20.63 -11.40 -34.83
N ALA A 576 20.73 -12.66 -35.24
CA ALA A 576 20.46 -13.16 -36.58
C ALA A 576 19.03 -12.90 -37.10
N GLU A 577 18.06 -12.69 -36.22
CA GLU A 577 16.69 -12.30 -36.57
C GLU A 577 16.60 -10.99 -37.36
N ALA A 578 17.63 -10.14 -37.30
CA ALA A 578 17.70 -8.91 -38.08
C ALA A 578 17.57 -9.18 -39.59
N LEU A 579 18.17 -10.27 -40.09
CA LEU A 579 18.06 -10.65 -41.51
C LEU A 579 16.62 -11.04 -41.87
N ASP A 580 16.01 -11.93 -41.08
CA ASP A 580 14.65 -12.40 -41.31
C ASP A 580 13.63 -11.23 -41.21
N MET A 581 13.92 -10.26 -40.34
CA MET A 581 13.15 -9.03 -40.22
C MET A 581 13.28 -8.09 -41.44
N LEU A 582 14.50 -7.89 -41.95
CA LEU A 582 14.73 -7.13 -43.20
C LEU A 582 14.08 -7.82 -44.41
N GLN A 583 14.07 -9.15 -44.44
CA GLN A 583 13.36 -9.91 -45.47
C GLN A 583 11.85 -9.69 -45.37
N ALA A 584 11.27 -9.74 -44.16
CA ALA A 584 9.85 -9.46 -43.95
C ALA A 584 9.47 -8.06 -44.47
N MET A 585 10.28 -7.05 -44.13
CA MET A 585 10.11 -5.66 -44.59
C MET A 585 10.14 -5.49 -46.12
N ASN A 586 10.90 -6.34 -46.83
CA ASN A 586 10.97 -6.32 -48.29
C ASN A 586 9.89 -7.19 -48.95
N THR A 587 9.23 -8.09 -48.22
CA THR A 587 8.34 -9.13 -48.76
C THR A 587 6.89 -8.98 -48.29
N GLY A 588 6.34 -7.78 -48.44
CA GLY A 588 4.90 -7.53 -48.29
C GLY A 588 4.41 -7.32 -46.85
N HIS A 589 5.33 -7.20 -45.88
CA HIS A 589 5.02 -6.86 -44.49
C HIS A 589 5.50 -5.43 -44.17
N ASP A 590 5.18 -4.49 -45.06
CA ASP A 590 5.54 -3.07 -44.94
C ASP A 590 4.91 -2.43 -43.71
N GLY A 591 5.54 -1.39 -43.19
CA GLY A 591 5.08 -0.70 -41.97
C GLY A 591 5.52 -1.40 -40.68
N SER A 592 6.42 -2.39 -40.81
CA SER A 592 7.00 -3.11 -39.68
C SER A 592 8.03 -2.24 -38.95
N MET A 593 8.21 -2.50 -37.66
CA MET A 593 9.11 -1.70 -36.82
C MET A 593 9.90 -2.57 -35.86
N THR A 594 11.11 -2.14 -35.52
CA THR A 594 11.93 -2.81 -34.50
C THR A 594 12.78 -1.80 -33.74
N THR A 595 13.34 -2.22 -32.61
CA THR A 595 14.33 -1.43 -31.87
C THR A 595 15.73 -2.02 -31.97
N ILE A 596 16.74 -1.15 -31.97
CA ILE A 596 18.16 -1.53 -32.05
C ILE A 596 18.97 -0.66 -31.08
N HIS A 597 19.96 -1.28 -30.42
CA HIS A 597 20.92 -0.53 -29.62
C HIS A 597 22.02 0.09 -30.50
N ALA A 598 22.02 1.41 -30.66
CA ALA A 598 23.12 2.17 -31.27
C ALA A 598 23.17 3.62 -30.74
N ASN A 599 24.32 4.28 -30.90
CA ASN A 599 24.54 5.62 -30.37
C ASN A 599 24.06 6.74 -31.31
N ASN A 600 23.97 6.44 -32.61
CA ASN A 600 23.50 7.36 -33.65
C ASN A 600 22.97 6.57 -34.87
N ALA A 601 22.37 7.27 -35.84
CA ALA A 601 21.78 6.66 -37.03
C ALA A 601 22.79 5.90 -37.91
N ARG A 602 24.03 6.38 -38.03
CA ARG A 602 25.10 5.71 -38.79
C ARG A 602 25.54 4.43 -38.09
N ASP A 603 25.75 4.48 -36.78
CA ASP A 603 26.04 3.30 -35.96
C ASP A 603 24.90 2.28 -36.04
N CYS A 604 23.65 2.72 -36.14
CA CYS A 604 22.49 1.85 -36.31
C CYS A 604 22.59 1.02 -37.59
N VAL A 605 23.01 1.63 -38.70
CA VAL A 605 23.26 0.93 -39.97
C VAL A 605 24.40 -0.08 -39.83
N SER A 606 25.55 0.34 -39.28
CA SER A 606 26.69 -0.57 -39.06
C SER A 606 26.35 -1.73 -38.11
N ARG A 607 25.49 -1.48 -37.10
CA ARG A 607 25.00 -2.51 -36.19
C ARG A 607 24.09 -3.49 -36.92
N LEU A 608 23.16 -3.01 -37.75
CA LEU A 608 22.33 -3.87 -38.60
C LEU A 608 23.18 -4.77 -39.51
N GLU A 609 24.20 -4.21 -40.17
CA GLU A 609 25.14 -5.00 -40.98
C GLU A 609 25.76 -6.14 -40.16
N THR A 610 26.20 -5.82 -38.93
CA THR A 610 26.80 -6.80 -38.00
C THR A 610 25.82 -7.89 -37.58
N LEU A 611 24.59 -7.52 -37.24
CA LEU A 611 23.55 -8.47 -36.82
C LEU A 611 23.15 -9.42 -37.96
N VAL A 612 23.09 -8.92 -39.19
CA VAL A 612 22.83 -9.75 -40.37
C VAL A 612 23.96 -10.76 -40.60
N MET A 613 25.22 -10.39 -40.38
CA MET A 613 26.34 -11.35 -40.49
C MET A 613 26.23 -12.52 -39.51
N PHE A 614 25.65 -12.32 -38.32
CA PHE A 614 25.39 -13.42 -37.37
C PHE A 614 24.34 -14.43 -37.84
N ALA A 615 23.61 -14.14 -38.93
CA ALA A 615 22.64 -15.07 -39.49
C ALA A 615 23.28 -16.33 -40.10
N GLY A 616 24.61 -16.35 -40.27
CA GLY A 616 25.39 -17.50 -40.76
C GLY A 616 25.34 -17.67 -42.28
N MET A 617 24.96 -16.62 -43.02
CA MET A 617 24.99 -16.60 -44.48
C MET A 617 26.20 -15.80 -44.94
N ASP A 618 26.99 -16.34 -45.87
CA ASP A 618 28.08 -15.62 -46.57
C ASP A 618 27.49 -14.63 -47.59
N LEU A 619 26.82 -13.58 -47.09
CA LEU A 619 26.34 -12.48 -47.91
C LEU A 619 27.44 -11.41 -48.03
N PRO A 620 27.80 -10.98 -49.25
CA PRO A 620 28.71 -9.84 -49.43
C PRO A 620 28.15 -8.59 -48.72
N SER A 621 29.01 -7.80 -48.08
CA SER A 621 28.61 -6.57 -47.37
C SER A 621 27.77 -5.62 -48.23
N LYS A 622 28.04 -5.53 -49.54
CA LYS A 622 27.24 -4.76 -50.49
C LYS A 622 25.78 -5.23 -50.54
N ALA A 623 25.54 -6.54 -50.60
CA ALA A 623 24.20 -7.11 -50.65
C ALA A 623 23.43 -6.88 -49.33
N ILE A 624 24.12 -6.92 -48.19
CA ILE A 624 23.54 -6.60 -46.88
C ILE A 624 23.09 -5.13 -46.86
N ARG A 625 23.95 -4.21 -47.32
CA ARG A 625 23.60 -2.79 -47.43
C ARG A 625 22.41 -2.57 -48.33
N GLU A 626 22.39 -3.21 -49.51
CA GLU A 626 21.27 -3.14 -50.46
C GLU A 626 19.96 -3.60 -49.81
N GLN A 627 19.98 -4.67 -49.02
CA GLN A 627 18.80 -5.09 -48.27
C GLN A 627 18.37 -4.08 -47.20
N ILE A 628 19.31 -3.51 -46.45
CA ILE A 628 19.02 -2.49 -45.42
C ILE A 628 18.41 -1.25 -46.07
N ALA A 629 19.03 -0.72 -47.13
CA ALA A 629 18.59 0.50 -47.82
C ALA A 629 17.24 0.33 -48.53
N SER A 630 16.94 -0.87 -49.04
CA SER A 630 15.63 -1.19 -49.61
C SER A 630 14.56 -1.34 -48.54
N ALA A 631 14.88 -2.01 -47.44
CA ALA A 631 13.91 -2.35 -46.40
C ALA A 631 13.48 -1.14 -45.57
N ILE A 632 14.43 -0.32 -45.13
CA ILE A 632 14.20 0.70 -44.10
C ILE A 632 14.03 2.07 -44.73
N GLN A 633 13.03 2.83 -44.29
CA GLN A 633 12.84 4.21 -44.75
C GLN A 633 13.23 5.24 -43.68
N LEU A 634 13.07 4.90 -42.39
CA LEU A 634 13.27 5.85 -41.31
C LEU A 634 14.02 5.25 -40.12
N ILE A 635 14.98 5.99 -39.60
CA ILE A 635 15.65 5.72 -38.33
C ILE A 635 15.29 6.84 -37.36
N VAL A 636 14.76 6.49 -36.18
CA VAL A 636 14.44 7.43 -35.11
C VAL A 636 15.41 7.20 -33.96
N GLN A 637 16.28 8.18 -33.71
CA GLN A 637 17.32 8.11 -32.68
C GLN A 637 16.81 8.70 -31.36
N LEU A 638 16.96 7.92 -30.28
CA LEU A 638 16.70 8.32 -28.90
C LEU A 638 18.01 8.43 -28.12
N SER A 639 18.05 9.40 -27.21
CA SER A 639 19.15 9.57 -26.26
C SER A 639 18.60 9.94 -24.88
N ARG A 640 19.28 9.47 -23.83
CA ARG A 640 19.12 9.96 -22.46
C ARG A 640 20.16 11.05 -22.26
N LEU A 641 19.71 12.26 -21.96
CA LEU A 641 20.59 13.42 -21.79
C LEU A 641 21.16 13.44 -20.37
N SER A 642 22.11 14.36 -20.11
CA SER A 642 22.81 14.46 -18.83
C SER A 642 21.90 14.76 -17.63
N ASP A 643 20.77 15.45 -17.86
CA ASP A 643 19.75 15.73 -16.84
C ASP A 643 18.81 14.53 -16.57
N GLY A 644 19.00 13.42 -17.28
CA GLY A 644 18.20 12.22 -17.19
C GLY A 644 16.95 12.21 -18.09
N THR A 645 16.64 13.32 -18.77
CA THR A 645 15.51 13.37 -19.72
C THR A 645 15.79 12.50 -20.95
N ARG A 646 14.72 12.00 -21.56
CA ARG A 646 14.78 11.15 -22.77
C ARG A 646 14.19 11.93 -23.93
N LYS A 647 14.92 12.09 -25.03
CA LYS A 647 14.48 12.85 -26.21
C LYS A 647 14.77 12.12 -27.51
N ILE A 648 13.96 12.38 -28.54
CA ILE A 648 14.29 12.06 -29.93
C ILE A 648 15.39 13.02 -30.39
N THR A 649 16.62 12.53 -30.55
CA THR A 649 17.76 13.38 -30.95
C THR A 649 17.93 13.47 -32.46
N GLY A 650 17.36 12.53 -33.21
CA GLY A 650 17.39 12.53 -34.67
C GLY A 650 16.23 11.76 -35.29
N VAL A 651 15.74 12.25 -36.42
CA VAL A 651 14.84 11.51 -37.31
C VAL A 651 15.46 11.55 -38.70
N THR A 652 15.92 10.40 -39.16
CA THR A 652 16.83 10.26 -40.32
C THR A 652 16.18 9.37 -41.37
N GLU A 653 16.08 9.88 -42.60
CA GLU A 653 15.70 9.09 -43.77
C GLU A 653 16.89 8.25 -44.26
N VAL A 654 16.57 7.04 -44.75
CA VAL A 654 17.48 6.19 -45.51
C VAL A 654 17.19 6.38 -47.00
N CYS A 655 18.08 7.06 -47.72
CA CYS A 655 17.82 7.54 -49.08
C CYS A 655 18.20 6.54 -50.18
N GLY A 656 18.99 5.50 -49.85
CA GLY A 656 19.51 4.53 -50.82
C GLY A 656 21.00 4.27 -50.62
N ILE A 657 21.67 3.84 -51.70
CA ILE A 657 23.11 3.55 -51.70
C ILE A 657 23.81 4.31 -52.81
N GLU A 658 24.92 4.96 -52.46
CA GLU A 658 25.89 5.53 -53.40
C GLU A 658 27.29 5.06 -53.00
N GLU A 659 28.13 4.71 -53.99
CA GLU A 659 29.51 4.25 -53.77
C GLU A 659 29.66 3.17 -52.66
N ASN A 660 28.69 2.26 -52.57
CA ASN A 660 28.63 1.18 -51.58
C ASN A 660 28.46 1.66 -50.11
N GLN A 661 27.97 2.88 -49.90
CA GLN A 661 27.56 3.41 -48.61
C GLN A 661 26.08 3.76 -48.61
N ILE A 662 25.40 3.52 -47.48
CA ILE A 662 24.01 3.94 -47.30
C ILE A 662 23.98 5.44 -47.04
N ILE A 663 23.21 6.16 -47.85
CA ILE A 663 23.02 7.60 -47.71
C ILE A 663 21.90 7.86 -46.69
N LEU A 664 22.24 8.69 -45.70
CA LEU A 664 21.37 9.06 -44.60
C LEU A 664 21.13 10.57 -44.63
N GLN A 665 19.89 10.98 -44.43
CA GLN A 665 19.51 12.40 -44.46
C GLN A 665 18.62 12.75 -43.27
N ASP A 666 19.07 13.68 -42.44
CA ASP A 666 18.29 14.08 -41.26
C ASP A 666 17.15 15.02 -41.66
N ILE A 667 15.97 14.70 -41.16
CA ILE A 667 14.75 15.50 -41.29
C ILE A 667 14.59 16.39 -40.04
N PHE A 668 14.86 15.81 -38.87
CA PHE A 668 14.86 16.50 -37.59
C PHE A 668 16.12 16.20 -36.79
N ARG A 669 16.61 17.20 -36.05
CA ARG A 669 17.66 17.04 -35.04
C ARG A 669 17.32 17.80 -33.77
N PHE A 670 17.70 17.24 -32.63
CA PHE A 670 17.74 18.00 -31.38
C PHE A 670 19.10 18.68 -31.24
N ARG A 671 19.10 19.99 -31.03
CA ARG A 671 20.32 20.77 -30.81
C ARG A 671 20.38 21.26 -29.37
N GLU A 672 21.33 20.71 -28.62
CA GLU A 672 21.69 21.19 -27.28
C GLU A 672 22.38 22.55 -27.38
N ARG A 673 22.03 23.47 -26.47
CA ARG A 673 22.62 24.81 -26.34
C ARG A 673 23.41 24.99 -25.05
N GLY A 674 23.16 24.15 -24.05
CA GLY A 674 23.85 24.19 -22.75
C GLY A 674 22.99 23.61 -21.62
N LEU A 675 23.38 23.90 -20.39
CA LEU A 675 22.63 23.57 -19.18
C LEU A 675 22.11 24.86 -18.52
N ASP A 676 20.95 24.79 -17.86
CA ASP A 676 20.45 25.87 -17.02
C ASP A 676 21.07 25.85 -15.60
N SER A 677 20.66 26.79 -14.74
CA SER A 677 21.14 26.90 -13.35
C SER A 677 20.77 25.69 -12.47
N GLU A 678 19.84 24.84 -12.90
CA GLU A 678 19.42 23.62 -12.21
C GLU A 678 20.03 22.34 -12.84
N ASN A 679 21.04 22.49 -13.71
CA ASN A 679 21.64 21.41 -14.51
C ASN A 679 20.66 20.70 -15.46
N LYS A 680 19.54 21.33 -15.85
CA LYS A 680 18.66 20.79 -16.90
C LYS A 680 19.16 21.18 -18.28
N VAL A 681 18.94 20.31 -19.26
CA VAL A 681 19.41 20.53 -20.62
C VAL A 681 18.53 21.52 -21.36
N ILE A 682 19.15 22.61 -21.83
CA ILE A 682 18.53 23.58 -22.73
C ILE A 682 18.82 23.15 -24.17
N GLY A 683 17.78 22.90 -24.95
CA GLY A 683 17.91 22.58 -26.36
C GLY A 683 16.61 22.77 -27.14
N SER A 684 16.70 22.68 -28.45
CA SER A 684 15.54 22.85 -29.35
C SER A 684 15.55 21.83 -30.48
N PHE A 685 14.39 21.29 -30.82
CA PHE A 685 14.20 20.50 -32.04
C PHE A 685 14.24 21.41 -33.26
N GLN A 686 14.96 21.01 -34.30
CA GLN A 686 15.13 21.74 -35.54
C GLN A 686 14.81 20.83 -36.72
N ALA A 687 13.89 21.27 -37.59
CA ALA A 687 13.74 20.69 -38.92
C ALA A 687 14.91 21.15 -39.81
N THR A 688 15.43 20.26 -40.63
CA THR A 688 16.55 20.57 -41.55
C THR A 688 16.09 21.26 -42.84
N GLY A 689 14.77 21.32 -43.09
CA GLY A 689 14.18 21.86 -44.32
C GLY A 689 14.14 20.86 -45.47
N ILE A 690 14.61 19.62 -45.25
CA ILE A 690 14.58 18.55 -46.25
C ILE A 690 13.18 17.94 -46.33
N VAL A 691 12.67 17.80 -47.55
CA VAL A 691 11.46 17.03 -47.83
C VAL A 691 11.87 15.59 -48.16
N PRO A 692 11.39 14.58 -47.41
CA PRO A 692 11.81 13.20 -47.62
C PRO A 692 11.39 12.64 -48.98
N LEU A 693 12.19 11.73 -49.54
CA LEU A 693 11.87 11.09 -50.84
C LEU A 693 10.57 10.27 -50.76
N PHE A 694 10.28 9.68 -49.60
CA PHE A 694 9.03 8.94 -49.39
C PHE A 694 7.80 9.83 -49.19
N ALA A 695 7.90 11.17 -49.18
CA ALA A 695 6.78 12.08 -48.94
C ALA A 695 5.60 11.87 -49.92
N ASP A 696 5.88 11.52 -51.18
CA ASP A 696 4.85 11.22 -52.17
C ASP A 696 3.97 10.02 -51.79
N ARG A 697 4.49 9.09 -50.96
CA ARG A 697 3.70 7.97 -50.45
C ARG A 697 2.54 8.43 -49.57
N PHE A 698 2.69 9.54 -48.84
CA PHE A 698 1.64 10.08 -47.98
C PHE A 698 0.40 10.41 -48.83
N ARG A 699 0.62 11.14 -49.94
CA ARG A 699 -0.45 11.48 -50.90
C ARG A 699 -1.09 10.23 -51.51
N ARG A 700 -0.29 9.25 -51.95
CA ARG A 700 -0.80 7.99 -52.54
C ARG A 700 -1.63 7.17 -51.55
N LYS A 701 -1.36 7.27 -50.25
CA LYS A 701 -2.09 6.58 -49.18
C LYS A 701 -3.23 7.42 -48.60
N GLY A 702 -3.48 8.63 -49.12
CA GLY A 702 -4.50 9.54 -48.59
C GLY A 702 -4.18 10.11 -47.21
N VAL A 703 -2.92 10.05 -46.79
CA VAL A 703 -2.44 10.58 -45.51
C VAL A 703 -2.08 12.06 -45.69
N GLN A 704 -2.55 12.91 -44.78
CA GLN A 704 -2.27 14.35 -44.84
C GLN A 704 -0.77 14.62 -44.66
N MET A 705 -0.21 15.45 -45.55
CA MET A 705 1.19 15.87 -45.47
C MET A 705 1.40 16.69 -44.18
N PRO A 706 2.39 16.35 -43.33
CA PRO A 706 2.70 17.12 -42.13
C PRO A 706 3.02 18.59 -42.46
N ARG A 707 2.49 19.52 -41.68
CA ARG A 707 2.61 20.97 -41.94
C ARG A 707 4.05 21.42 -42.07
N ILE A 708 4.92 20.91 -41.21
CA ILE A 708 6.35 21.24 -41.18
C ILE A 708 7.11 20.87 -42.46
N LEU A 709 6.57 19.96 -43.29
CA LEU A 709 7.13 19.61 -44.60
C LEU A 709 6.45 20.33 -45.77
N SER A 710 5.32 20.98 -45.54
CA SER A 710 4.49 21.58 -46.59
C SER A 710 4.94 22.97 -47.04
N GLY A 711 5.97 23.55 -46.41
CA GLY A 711 6.54 24.84 -46.80
C GLY A 711 5.62 26.06 -46.62
N SER A 712 4.41 25.89 -46.07
CA SER A 712 3.51 27.00 -45.75
C SER A 712 4.02 27.71 -44.49
N LYS A 713 4.83 28.75 -44.70
CA LYS A 713 5.05 29.77 -43.67
C LYS A 713 3.69 30.40 -43.34
N SER A 714 3.28 30.32 -42.08
CA SER A 714 2.26 31.22 -41.51
C SER A 714 2.75 32.66 -41.57
#